data_AF-A0A4T0BKR5-F1
#
_entry.id   AF-A0A4T0BKR5-F1
#
_cell.length_a   1.000
_cell.length_b   1.000
_cell.length_c   1.000
_cell.angle_alpha   90.00
_cell.angle_beta   90.00
_cell.angle_gamma   90.00
#
_symmetry.space_group_name_H-M   'P 1'
#
loop_
_entity.id
_entity.type
_entity.pdbx_description
1 polymer ?
#
loop_
_entity_poly.entity_id
_entity_poly.type
_entity_poly.pdbx_seq_one_letter_code
_entity_poly.pdbx_strand_id
1 'polypeptide(L)'
;MQPVHNWENPRKRGGNMRIKSTQKIDVPWEACPACQIFFQNTLWKKYFKVNAELMESPQLRRNTSVEKARALRSENDFLAMQVLSTLDAKEDAYRKSSQKVNDADQHRLNISPWLEMTRWTRYLDGHDFAAVAPLVYLPEPEKEPLLFQLGESLDRVVEQAYESICQDKINVFDQTRINSFMQRPRAFDRPLMVKLQKASFRQYKGHWKRLICFVRRTMDPEKKIELAHQLTPRQGASPDRLLSKGSNLLRMIQGNSGSSPYDNSANGNDIEQAKELDRECLIFCIYLLDHTLKGDLFESVVVGFLAVLAIDERKGIFMEAHAFTPALSRFIKISQMLVAQRAVLAVIEGEVDDPCDMLDDMRDRFLIHGSRSPFSWATRLRMYGRKVRNSTTCLGYISWSDDQEVVSYKSLKLYMTQFRLFVSDLIHQGQDLLAQLFLLHPDEQREEVVPHLRLTRIKDNAAENCKGWSFLQDSRNKQEFPDGQRWLLKRLLDNEWLRDEFVQAKGVNKRAAWNNDAAPDYIRKIDRFLQLLLLLVHITSGQPARGTETLSLRHTNTIHHRNVFNEDGLVSTVTTYHKGYSVTGSTKIIHRYLPREVSELIVYYLWLILPFCQALGALAFDQKALSTPYLWGGPDMRKDSYKLTSALKMHTSKCFNTALNVTTYRHLSIAMSRTHYNAVDSRETTALRKARAITNQRIARGRQGLSMREGLKRPLAMFRAGGLNIEL
;
A
#
# COMPACT_ATOMS: atom_id res chain seq x y z
N MET A 1 -49.96 -43.98 -30.30
CA MET A 1 -50.92 -45.06 -30.58
C MET A 1 -50.62 -46.25 -29.67
N GLN A 2 -51.39 -46.35 -28.58
CA GLN A 2 -51.84 -47.55 -27.87
C GLN A 2 -52.87 -47.02 -26.86
N PRO A 3 -54.06 -47.64 -26.72
CA PRO A 3 -55.17 -47.06 -25.98
C PRO A 3 -54.94 -47.24 -24.47
N VAL A 4 -54.69 -46.14 -23.75
CA VAL A 4 -54.50 -46.16 -22.28
C VAL A 4 -55.83 -46.22 -21.52
N HIS A 5 -56.96 -46.09 -22.21
CA HIS A 5 -58.29 -46.22 -21.61
C HIS A 5 -59.16 -47.12 -22.49
N ASN A 6 -59.35 -48.37 -22.05
CA ASN A 6 -60.23 -49.40 -22.63
C ASN A 6 -61.72 -48.97 -22.60
N TRP A 7 -62.08 -47.90 -23.30
CA TRP A 7 -63.45 -47.42 -23.37
C TRP A 7 -64.05 -47.72 -24.76
N GLU A 8 -65.09 -48.55 -24.79
CA GLU A 8 -65.91 -48.82 -25.98
C GLU A 8 -67.21 -48.02 -25.94
N ASN A 9 -67.58 -47.40 -27.06
CA ASN A 9 -68.80 -46.60 -27.15
C ASN A 9 -70.06 -47.48 -27.05
N PRO A 10 -70.93 -47.27 -26.04
CA PRO A 10 -72.08 -48.14 -25.79
C PRO A 10 -73.21 -48.04 -26.84
N ARG A 11 -73.17 -47.08 -27.78
CA ARG A 11 -74.20 -46.96 -28.84
C ARG A 11 -73.85 -47.79 -30.08
N LYS A 12 -74.17 -49.08 -30.07
CA LYS A 12 -74.17 -49.92 -31.29
C LYS A 12 -75.32 -49.53 -32.25
N ARG A 13 -75.08 -49.72 -33.55
CA ARG A 13 -75.93 -49.28 -34.69
C ARG A 13 -77.24 -50.10 -34.73
N GLY A 14 -78.38 -49.42 -34.88
CA GLY A 14 -79.73 -50.03 -34.89
C GLY A 14 -80.44 -49.94 -33.52
N GLY A 15 -81.69 -49.49 -33.49
CA GLY A 15 -82.50 -49.32 -32.27
C GLY A 15 -82.97 -47.88 -32.00
N ASN A 16 -84.11 -47.74 -31.33
CA ASN A 16 -84.93 -46.53 -31.22
C ASN A 16 -84.17 -45.31 -30.65
N MET A 17 -83.95 -44.26 -31.47
CA MET A 17 -83.11 -43.10 -31.12
C MET A 17 -83.66 -42.24 -29.97
N ARG A 18 -84.99 -42.22 -29.78
CA ARG A 18 -85.63 -41.42 -28.72
C ARG A 18 -85.29 -41.90 -27.31
N ILE A 19 -84.99 -43.19 -27.14
CA ILE A 19 -84.54 -43.76 -25.86
C ILE A 19 -83.02 -43.58 -25.69
N LYS A 20 -82.26 -43.62 -26.80
CA LYS A 20 -80.80 -43.44 -26.77
C LYS A 20 -80.40 -41.99 -26.46
N SER A 21 -81.20 -40.98 -26.80
CA SER A 21 -80.91 -39.56 -26.54
C SER A 21 -81.13 -39.09 -25.09
N THR A 22 -81.93 -39.82 -24.30
CA THR A 22 -82.19 -39.54 -22.87
C THR A 22 -81.24 -40.28 -21.93
N GLN A 23 -80.44 -41.22 -22.43
CA GLN A 23 -79.39 -41.89 -21.65
C GLN A 23 -78.12 -41.01 -21.58
N LYS A 24 -77.78 -40.56 -20.35
CA LYS A 24 -76.48 -39.96 -20.00
C LYS A 24 -75.39 -41.00 -20.30
N ILE A 25 -74.47 -40.69 -21.20
CA ILE A 25 -73.27 -41.51 -21.41
C ILE A 25 -72.18 -40.94 -20.51
N ASP A 26 -71.67 -41.79 -19.63
CA ASP A 26 -70.43 -41.54 -18.90
C ASP A 26 -69.27 -41.64 -19.91
N VAL A 27 -68.86 -40.49 -20.42
CA VAL A 27 -67.63 -40.34 -21.19
C VAL A 27 -66.48 -40.10 -20.22
N PRO A 28 -65.28 -40.65 -20.46
CA PRO A 28 -64.16 -40.54 -19.51
C PRO A 28 -63.51 -39.14 -19.46
N TRP A 29 -64.16 -38.11 -20.00
CA TRP A 29 -63.70 -36.72 -19.97
C TRP A 29 -64.80 -35.78 -19.49
N GLU A 30 -64.44 -34.77 -18.70
CA GLU A 30 -65.37 -33.75 -18.22
C GLU A 30 -65.44 -32.57 -19.19
N ALA A 31 -66.64 -32.05 -19.45
CA ALA A 31 -66.83 -30.85 -20.26
C ALA A 31 -66.58 -29.58 -19.42
N CYS A 32 -65.70 -28.70 -19.88
CA CYS A 32 -65.41 -27.37 -19.31
C CYS A 32 -64.97 -27.30 -17.82
N PRO A 33 -63.94 -28.04 -17.38
CA PRO A 33 -63.38 -27.86 -16.04
C PRO A 33 -62.70 -26.49 -15.88
N ALA A 34 -62.96 -25.78 -14.77
CA ALA A 34 -62.19 -24.60 -14.41
C ALA A 34 -60.74 -25.03 -14.14
N CYS A 35 -59.77 -24.42 -14.82
CA CYS A 35 -58.36 -24.83 -14.77
C CYS A 35 -57.46 -23.63 -14.51
N GLN A 36 -56.33 -23.86 -13.83
CA GLN A 36 -55.27 -22.87 -13.64
C GLN A 36 -53.97 -23.34 -14.33
N ILE A 37 -53.14 -22.39 -14.74
CA ILE A 37 -51.89 -22.64 -15.49
C ILE A 37 -50.69 -22.28 -14.60
N PHE A 38 -49.68 -23.15 -14.54
CA PHE A 38 -48.36 -22.80 -14.01
C PHE A 38 -47.37 -22.53 -15.16
N PHE A 39 -46.54 -21.50 -14.98
CA PHE A 39 -45.52 -20.97 -15.91
C PHE A 39 -46.08 -20.30 -17.18
N GLN A 40 -45.69 -19.03 -17.41
CA GLN A 40 -46.22 -18.20 -18.51
C GLN A 40 -45.54 -18.45 -19.88
N ASN A 41 -44.44 -19.21 -19.92
CA ASN A 41 -43.69 -19.46 -21.15
C ASN A 41 -44.28 -20.65 -21.94
N THR A 42 -44.47 -20.49 -23.26
CA THR A 42 -45.38 -21.30 -24.09
C THR A 42 -45.01 -22.77 -24.27
N LEU A 43 -43.74 -23.15 -24.04
CA LEU A 43 -43.24 -24.51 -24.27
C LEU A 43 -43.48 -25.49 -23.11
N TRP A 44 -43.89 -25.03 -21.92
CA TRP A 44 -44.07 -25.88 -20.73
C TRP A 44 -45.38 -25.62 -19.97
N LYS A 45 -46.41 -25.10 -20.66
CA LYS A 45 -47.73 -24.83 -20.06
C LYS A 45 -48.40 -26.15 -19.67
N LYS A 46 -48.62 -26.34 -18.37
CA LYS A 46 -49.45 -27.44 -17.83
C LYS A 46 -50.71 -26.85 -17.19
N TYR A 47 -51.83 -27.51 -17.47
CA TYR A 47 -53.15 -27.18 -16.95
C TYR A 47 -53.55 -28.22 -15.90
N PHE A 48 -54.12 -27.77 -14.79
CA PHE A 48 -54.77 -28.67 -13.85
C PHE A 48 -56.11 -28.10 -13.41
N LYS A 49 -57.06 -29.00 -13.16
CA LYS A 49 -58.43 -28.69 -12.78
C LYS A 49 -58.46 -28.16 -11.35
N VAL A 50 -59.20 -27.07 -11.15
CA VAL A 50 -59.43 -26.42 -9.85
C VAL A 50 -60.93 -26.47 -9.57
N ASN A 51 -61.31 -26.89 -8.36
CA ASN A 51 -62.73 -26.98 -7.98
C ASN A 51 -63.35 -25.57 -7.89
N ALA A 52 -64.25 -25.25 -8.81
CA ALA A 52 -64.98 -23.97 -8.87
C ALA A 52 -66.27 -23.95 -8.03
N GLU A 53 -66.52 -24.98 -7.20
CA GLU A 53 -67.70 -25.09 -6.33
C GLU A 53 -67.60 -24.29 -5.01
N LEU A 54 -66.69 -23.31 -4.94
CA LEU A 54 -66.63 -22.34 -3.83
C LEU A 54 -66.96 -20.91 -4.25
N MET A 55 -67.66 -20.74 -5.38
CA MET A 55 -68.19 -19.44 -5.82
C MET A 55 -69.72 -19.47 -5.99
N GLU A 56 -70.43 -19.61 -4.88
CA GLU A 56 -71.75 -18.97 -4.72
C GLU A 56 -71.58 -17.74 -3.82
N SER A 57 -72.10 -16.59 -4.28
CA SER A 57 -72.01 -15.28 -3.63
C SER A 57 -73.36 -14.91 -2.97
N PRO A 58 -73.47 -13.88 -2.11
CA PRO A 58 -72.68 -13.61 -0.91
C PRO A 58 -73.55 -12.94 0.20
N GLN A 59 -74.38 -13.67 0.96
CA GLN A 59 -75.03 -13.09 2.16
C GLN A 59 -75.11 -14.16 3.26
N LEU A 60 -74.69 -13.83 4.49
CA LEU A 60 -74.53 -14.71 5.67
C LEU A 60 -73.37 -15.73 5.63
N ARG A 61 -72.12 -15.29 5.87
CA ARG A 61 -71.02 -16.04 6.56
C ARG A 61 -69.66 -15.28 6.60
N ARG A 62 -69.65 -13.93 6.60
CA ARG A 62 -68.40 -13.14 6.54
C ARG A 62 -67.63 -12.97 7.85
N ASN A 63 -68.19 -13.31 9.02
CA ASN A 63 -67.51 -12.96 10.28
C ASN A 63 -66.62 -14.08 10.84
N THR A 64 -67.02 -15.35 10.80
CA THR A 64 -66.24 -16.42 11.46
C THR A 64 -65.00 -16.87 10.69
N SER A 65 -64.98 -16.85 9.36
CA SER A 65 -63.80 -17.25 8.57
C SER A 65 -62.70 -16.19 8.55
N VAL A 66 -63.07 -14.91 8.55
CA VAL A 66 -62.11 -13.79 8.61
C VAL A 66 -61.54 -13.68 10.01
N GLU A 67 -62.34 -13.91 11.07
CA GLU A 67 -61.86 -13.98 12.45
C GLU A 67 -60.98 -15.21 12.71
N LYS A 68 -61.33 -16.41 12.23
CA LYS A 68 -60.44 -17.58 12.32
C LYS A 68 -59.16 -17.40 11.53
N ALA A 69 -59.21 -16.84 10.32
CA ALA A 69 -58.01 -16.54 9.53
C ALA A 69 -57.18 -15.41 10.15
N ARG A 70 -57.80 -14.40 10.78
CA ARG A 70 -57.09 -13.38 11.57
C ARG A 70 -56.48 -13.94 12.84
N ALA A 71 -57.17 -14.84 13.54
CA ALA A 71 -56.68 -15.48 14.76
C ALA A 71 -55.53 -16.45 14.44
N LEU A 72 -55.66 -17.29 13.42
CA LEU A 72 -54.56 -18.14 12.92
C LEU A 72 -53.40 -17.31 12.38
N ARG A 73 -53.66 -16.18 11.71
CA ARG A 73 -52.60 -15.27 11.28
C ARG A 73 -51.95 -14.57 12.48
N SER A 74 -52.70 -14.12 13.49
CA SER A 74 -52.11 -13.51 14.70
C SER A 74 -51.39 -14.51 15.58
N GLU A 75 -51.82 -15.77 15.62
CA GLU A 75 -51.15 -16.87 16.31
C GLU A 75 -49.86 -17.27 15.57
N ASN A 76 -49.89 -17.37 14.24
CA ASN A 76 -48.68 -17.59 13.43
C ASN A 76 -47.72 -16.39 13.49
N ASP A 77 -48.23 -15.16 13.51
CA ASP A 77 -47.42 -13.94 13.66
C ASP A 77 -46.80 -13.89 15.08
N PHE A 78 -47.54 -14.32 16.11
CA PHE A 78 -47.04 -14.43 17.48
C PHE A 78 -45.95 -15.51 17.61
N LEU A 79 -46.16 -16.69 17.03
CA LEU A 79 -45.15 -17.76 16.98
C LEU A 79 -43.91 -17.34 16.18
N ALA A 80 -44.10 -16.67 15.03
CA ALA A 80 -43.00 -16.11 14.24
C ALA A 80 -42.23 -15.05 15.02
N MET A 81 -42.90 -14.15 15.73
CA MET A 81 -42.27 -13.15 16.58
C MET A 81 -41.52 -13.79 17.76
N GLN A 82 -42.04 -14.87 18.34
CA GLN A 82 -41.36 -15.64 19.40
C GLN A 82 -40.12 -16.36 18.88
N VAL A 83 -40.19 -16.97 17.70
CA VAL A 83 -39.04 -17.63 17.05
C VAL A 83 -37.98 -16.59 16.65
N LEU A 84 -38.38 -15.46 16.05
CA LEU A 84 -37.48 -14.38 15.67
C LEU A 84 -36.81 -13.74 16.88
N SER A 85 -37.56 -13.42 17.95
CA SER A 85 -36.98 -12.91 19.21
C SER A 85 -36.05 -13.92 19.89
N THR A 86 -36.35 -15.21 19.81
CA THR A 86 -35.45 -16.26 20.33
C THR A 86 -34.19 -16.39 19.47
N LEU A 87 -34.34 -16.28 18.14
CA LEU A 87 -33.22 -16.25 17.20
C LEU A 87 -32.36 -15.01 17.43
N ASP A 88 -32.96 -13.82 17.56
CA ASP A 88 -32.29 -12.57 17.88
C ASP A 88 -31.56 -12.67 19.22
N ALA A 89 -32.19 -13.22 20.26
CA ALA A 89 -31.53 -13.45 21.55
C ALA A 89 -30.36 -14.44 21.45
N LYS A 90 -30.49 -15.51 20.65
CA LYS A 90 -29.41 -16.48 20.40
C LYS A 90 -28.31 -15.91 19.52
N GLU A 91 -28.65 -15.12 18.51
CA GLU A 91 -27.72 -14.40 17.65
C GLU A 91 -26.98 -13.33 18.44
N ASP A 92 -27.63 -12.62 19.35
CA ASP A 92 -27.00 -11.65 20.23
C ASP A 92 -26.11 -12.33 21.28
N ALA A 93 -26.52 -13.47 21.83
CA ALA A 93 -25.67 -14.30 22.68
C ALA A 93 -24.47 -14.87 21.90
N TYR A 94 -24.67 -15.28 20.65
CA TYR A 94 -23.61 -15.72 19.75
C TYR A 94 -22.67 -14.56 19.39
N ARG A 95 -23.18 -13.37 19.08
CA ARG A 95 -22.39 -12.16 18.83
C ARG A 95 -21.54 -11.81 20.05
N LYS A 96 -22.14 -11.79 21.25
CA LYS A 96 -21.43 -11.53 22.52
C LYS A 96 -20.37 -12.58 22.85
N SER A 97 -20.61 -13.86 22.52
CA SER A 97 -19.61 -14.92 22.71
C SER A 97 -18.51 -14.87 21.63
N SER A 98 -18.83 -14.50 20.39
CA SER A 98 -17.86 -14.33 19.30
C SER A 98 -16.91 -13.14 19.46
N GLN A 99 -17.27 -12.17 20.34
CA GLN A 99 -16.41 -11.03 20.68
C GLN A 99 -15.30 -11.40 21.67
N LYS A 100 -15.43 -12.55 22.35
CA LYS A 100 -14.37 -13.11 23.18
C LYS A 100 -13.39 -13.88 22.32
N VAL A 101 -12.11 -13.77 22.63
CA VAL A 101 -11.10 -14.62 22.01
C VAL A 101 -11.28 -16.03 22.54
N ASN A 102 -11.36 -17.02 21.64
CA ASN A 102 -11.43 -18.43 22.01
C ASN A 102 -10.28 -19.20 21.35
N ASP A 103 -9.33 -19.66 22.16
CA ASP A 103 -8.20 -20.47 21.71
C ASP A 103 -8.62 -21.94 21.44
N ALA A 104 -9.83 -22.37 21.83
CA ALA A 104 -10.28 -23.76 21.70
C ALA A 104 -10.83 -24.14 20.30
N ASP A 105 -11.22 -23.19 19.44
CA ASP A 105 -11.75 -23.45 18.08
C ASP A 105 -10.64 -23.75 17.03
N GLN A 106 -9.46 -24.16 17.50
CA GLN A 106 -8.23 -24.33 16.73
C GLN A 106 -8.19 -25.63 15.88
N HIS A 107 -8.91 -25.66 14.76
CA HIS A 107 -8.59 -26.66 13.73
C HIS A 107 -7.25 -26.29 13.04
N ARG A 108 -6.22 -27.15 13.16
CA ARG A 108 -4.83 -26.95 12.66
C ARG A 108 -4.68 -26.45 11.21
N LEU A 109 -5.69 -26.60 10.36
CA LEU A 109 -5.66 -26.18 8.95
C LEU A 109 -6.16 -24.74 8.71
N ASN A 110 -6.75 -24.09 9.72
CA ASN A 110 -7.41 -22.78 9.57
C ASN A 110 -6.67 -21.61 10.24
N ILE A 111 -5.51 -21.85 10.86
CA ILE A 111 -4.77 -20.81 11.59
C ILE A 111 -3.80 -20.08 10.65
N SER A 112 -3.90 -18.76 10.61
CA SER A 112 -2.88 -17.93 9.95
C SER A 112 -1.52 -18.19 10.60
N PRO A 113 -0.46 -18.54 9.85
CA PRO A 113 0.89 -18.71 10.40
C PRO A 113 1.40 -17.49 11.20
N TRP A 114 0.82 -16.32 10.93
CA TRP A 114 1.03 -15.12 11.71
C TRP A 114 0.54 -15.23 13.15
N LEU A 115 -0.71 -15.69 13.35
CA LEU A 115 -1.31 -15.84 14.68
C LEU A 115 -0.67 -16.98 15.48
N GLU A 116 -0.25 -18.04 14.79
CA GLU A 116 0.53 -19.12 15.41
C GLU A 116 1.89 -18.62 15.91
N MET A 117 2.58 -17.80 15.11
CA MET A 117 3.86 -17.21 15.50
C MET A 117 3.70 -16.20 16.65
N THR A 118 2.65 -15.37 16.63
CA THR A 118 2.48 -14.31 17.65
C THR A 118 1.88 -14.81 18.95
N ARG A 119 1.11 -15.92 18.92
CA ARG A 119 0.43 -16.51 20.08
C ARG A 119 -0.54 -15.56 20.80
N TRP A 120 -1.05 -14.55 20.09
CA TRP A 120 -1.94 -13.55 20.69
C TRP A 120 -3.29 -14.14 21.11
N THR A 121 -3.78 -15.15 20.41
CA THR A 121 -5.03 -15.85 20.74
C THR A 121 -4.94 -16.48 22.13
N ARG A 122 -3.84 -17.18 22.41
CA ARG A 122 -3.56 -17.76 23.74
C ARG A 122 -3.49 -16.71 24.84
N TYR A 123 -2.86 -15.56 24.60
CA TYR A 123 -2.68 -14.54 25.64
C TYR A 123 -3.97 -13.82 26.02
N LEU A 124 -4.85 -13.60 25.05
CA LEU A 124 -6.12 -12.90 25.26
C LEU A 124 -7.31 -13.85 25.37
N ASP A 125 -7.06 -15.15 25.51
CA ASP A 125 -8.10 -16.17 25.60
C ASP A 125 -9.12 -15.83 26.70
N GLY A 126 -10.40 -15.95 26.38
CA GLY A 126 -11.52 -15.59 27.25
C GLY A 126 -11.79 -14.10 27.43
N HIS A 127 -10.91 -13.20 26.96
CA HIS A 127 -11.10 -11.76 27.06
C HIS A 127 -11.87 -11.18 25.87
N ASP A 128 -12.64 -10.13 26.13
CA ASP A 128 -13.34 -9.33 25.12
C ASP A 128 -12.41 -8.23 24.58
N PHE A 129 -12.30 -8.14 23.25
CA PHE A 129 -11.53 -7.10 22.58
C PHE A 129 -11.95 -5.69 22.98
N ALA A 130 -13.25 -5.43 23.18
CA ALA A 130 -13.76 -4.12 23.57
C ALA A 130 -13.33 -3.72 25.00
N ALA A 131 -13.10 -4.71 25.87
CA ALA A 131 -12.63 -4.46 27.24
C ALA A 131 -11.11 -4.24 27.30
N VAL A 132 -10.34 -4.98 26.50
CA VAL A 132 -8.86 -4.95 26.57
C VAL A 132 -8.25 -3.85 25.69
N ALA A 133 -8.84 -3.53 24.53
CA ALA A 133 -8.31 -2.51 23.62
C ALA A 133 -8.14 -1.12 24.27
N PRO A 134 -9.04 -0.63 25.14
CA PRO A 134 -8.87 0.64 25.85
C PRO A 134 -7.61 0.74 26.71
N LEU A 135 -7.03 -0.40 27.16
CA LEU A 135 -5.81 -0.39 27.98
C LEU A 135 -4.63 0.28 27.27
N VAL A 136 -4.59 0.21 25.93
CA VAL A 136 -3.53 0.81 25.13
C VAL A 136 -3.92 2.17 24.53
N TYR A 137 -5.03 2.80 24.90
CA TYR A 137 -5.39 4.11 24.34
C TYR A 137 -4.45 5.21 24.82
N LEU A 138 -4.30 6.28 24.03
CA LEU A 138 -3.63 7.48 24.53
C LEU A 138 -4.44 8.06 25.70
N PRO A 139 -3.78 8.73 26.66
CA PRO A 139 -4.48 9.28 27.81
C PRO A 139 -5.28 10.52 27.38
N GLU A 140 -6.48 10.66 27.94
CA GLU A 140 -7.25 11.90 27.80
C GLU A 140 -6.72 12.91 28.84
N PRO A 141 -6.27 14.11 28.44
CA PRO A 141 -5.63 15.07 29.35
C PRO A 141 -6.48 15.42 30.58
N GLU A 142 -7.80 15.47 30.39
CA GLU A 142 -8.77 15.84 31.44
C GLU A 142 -9.03 14.71 32.43
N LYS A 143 -9.05 13.45 31.96
CA LYS A 143 -9.37 12.27 32.79
C LYS A 143 -8.13 11.61 33.39
N GLU A 144 -7.03 11.62 32.66
CA GLU A 144 -5.77 10.97 33.04
C GLU A 144 -4.59 11.97 32.93
N PRO A 145 -4.62 13.11 33.66
CA PRO A 145 -3.63 14.19 33.52
C PRO A 145 -2.20 13.73 33.86
N LEU A 146 -2.05 12.81 34.81
CA LEU A 146 -0.75 12.24 35.16
C LEU A 146 -0.16 11.44 33.99
N LEU A 147 -0.95 10.56 33.37
CA LEU A 147 -0.49 9.78 32.21
C LEU A 147 -0.19 10.67 31.00
N PHE A 148 -0.97 11.74 30.82
CA PHE A 148 -0.68 12.75 29.81
C PHE A 148 0.70 13.38 30.06
N GLN A 149 1.00 13.76 31.30
CA GLN A 149 2.29 14.34 31.67
C GLN A 149 3.47 13.37 31.48
N LEU A 150 3.30 12.09 31.80
CA LEU A 150 4.31 11.06 31.51
C LEU A 150 4.53 10.91 30.00
N GLY A 151 3.46 11.03 29.20
CA GLY A 151 3.54 11.06 27.74
C GLY A 151 4.35 12.24 27.22
N GLU A 152 4.20 13.43 27.81
CA GLU A 152 5.00 14.61 27.46
C GLU A 152 6.48 14.43 27.83
N SER A 153 6.76 13.80 28.96
CA SER A 153 8.13 13.44 29.35
C SER A 153 8.80 12.53 28.32
N LEU A 154 8.12 11.48 27.88
CA LEU A 154 8.63 10.63 26.80
C LEU A 154 8.90 11.42 25.51
N ASP A 155 8.04 12.39 25.18
CA ASP A 155 8.25 13.22 23.99
C ASP A 155 9.54 14.03 24.07
N ARG A 156 9.88 14.58 25.24
CA ARG A 156 11.13 15.29 25.49
C ARG A 156 12.33 14.37 25.47
N VAL A 157 12.26 13.20 26.11
CA VAL A 157 13.35 12.20 26.08
C VAL A 157 13.68 11.79 24.64
N VAL A 158 12.67 11.60 23.78
CA VAL A 158 12.90 11.28 22.36
C VAL A 158 13.48 12.46 21.59
N GLU A 159 13.11 13.70 21.93
CA GLU A 159 13.72 14.90 21.33
C GLU A 159 15.18 15.07 21.75
N GLN A 160 15.49 14.87 23.04
CA GLN A 160 16.86 14.85 23.54
C GLN A 160 17.70 13.77 22.82
N ALA A 161 17.14 12.57 22.60
CA ALA A 161 17.80 11.53 21.82
C ALA A 161 18.11 11.99 20.38
N TYR A 162 17.16 12.67 19.75
CA TYR A 162 17.33 13.22 18.40
C TYR A 162 18.44 14.28 18.37
N GLU A 163 18.43 15.22 19.32
CA GLU A 163 19.45 16.26 19.46
C GLU A 163 20.83 15.67 19.72
N SER A 164 20.94 14.72 20.66
CA SER A 164 22.18 14.01 20.97
C SER A 164 22.80 13.35 19.74
N ILE A 165 21.98 12.73 18.89
CA ILE A 165 22.46 12.12 17.63
C ILE A 165 22.86 13.19 16.60
N CYS A 166 22.11 14.30 16.51
CA CYS A 166 22.43 15.39 15.58
C CYS A 166 23.67 16.20 15.99
N GLN A 167 24.00 16.21 17.28
CA GLN A 167 25.20 16.85 17.85
C GLN A 167 26.40 15.88 17.91
N ASP A 168 26.31 14.71 17.27
CA ASP A 168 27.35 13.67 17.24
C ASP A 168 27.82 13.20 18.63
N LYS A 169 26.98 13.35 19.68
CA LYS A 169 27.24 12.75 21.02
C LYS A 169 27.24 11.21 20.97
N ILE A 170 26.58 10.64 19.97
CA ILE A 170 26.70 9.24 19.58
C ILE A 170 27.32 9.21 18.19
N ASN A 171 28.56 8.71 18.08
CA ASN A 171 29.31 8.73 16.84
C ASN A 171 28.72 7.76 15.78
N VAL A 172 29.27 7.80 14.56
CA VAL A 172 28.80 6.99 13.42
C VAL A 172 28.89 5.47 13.64
N PHE A 173 29.89 5.01 14.42
CA PHE A 173 30.10 3.59 14.74
C PHE A 173 29.03 3.11 15.71
N ASP A 174 28.75 3.90 16.75
CA ASP A 174 27.74 3.60 17.76
C ASP A 174 26.33 3.69 17.19
N GLN A 175 26.07 4.69 16.33
CA GLN A 175 24.84 4.75 15.55
C GLN A 175 24.63 3.49 14.70
N THR A 176 25.71 2.92 14.15
CA THR A 176 25.67 1.69 13.37
C THR A 176 25.42 0.46 14.26
N ARG A 177 26.04 0.41 15.46
CA ARG A 177 25.80 -0.64 16.46
C ARG A 177 24.37 -0.65 16.98
N ILE A 178 23.78 0.51 17.26
CA ILE A 178 22.37 0.63 17.66
C ILE A 178 21.42 0.19 16.53
N ASN A 179 21.80 0.45 15.29
CA ASN A 179 20.99 0.11 14.12
C ASN A 179 21.17 -1.34 13.64
N SER A 180 22.26 -1.99 14.03
CA SER A 180 22.55 -3.39 13.72
C SER A 180 22.21 -4.29 14.89
N PHE A 181 21.23 -5.17 14.70
CA PHE A 181 20.84 -6.17 15.69
C PHE A 181 21.65 -7.46 15.57
N MET A 182 22.77 -7.44 14.85
CA MET A 182 23.65 -8.61 14.73
C MET A 182 24.77 -8.51 15.77
N GLN A 183 25.20 -9.66 16.28
CA GLN A 183 26.30 -9.72 17.25
C GLN A 183 27.61 -9.20 16.64
N ARG A 184 27.85 -9.51 15.36
CA ARG A 184 28.95 -8.93 14.59
C ARG A 184 28.40 -7.90 13.60
N PRO A 185 28.87 -6.64 13.64
CA PRO A 185 28.56 -5.65 12.62
C PRO A 185 29.04 -6.13 11.25
N ARG A 186 28.25 -5.86 10.21
CA ARG A 186 28.65 -6.06 8.82
C ARG A 186 29.27 -4.78 8.28
N ALA A 187 30.18 -4.92 7.31
CA ALA A 187 30.85 -3.80 6.67
C ALA A 187 29.91 -2.75 6.04
N PHE A 188 28.63 -3.10 5.82
CA PHE A 188 27.62 -2.23 5.21
C PHE A 188 26.45 -1.92 6.15
N ASP A 189 26.57 -2.23 7.44
CA ASP A 189 25.58 -1.77 8.43
C ASP A 189 25.61 -0.25 8.52
N ARG A 190 24.44 0.36 8.76
CA ARG A 190 24.25 1.79 8.59
C ARG A 190 24.03 2.51 9.90
N PRO A 191 24.40 3.80 9.98
CA PRO A 191 24.02 4.65 11.09
C PRO A 191 22.49 4.74 11.24
N LEU A 192 22.07 5.03 12.47
CA LEU A 192 20.68 5.21 12.85
C LEU A 192 20.05 6.38 12.08
N MET A 193 19.07 6.10 11.22
CA MET A 193 18.41 7.15 10.43
C MET A 193 17.48 8.01 11.29
N VAL A 194 17.93 9.20 11.69
CA VAL A 194 17.17 10.14 12.55
C VAL A 194 16.37 11.19 11.80
N LYS A 195 16.69 11.48 10.53
CA LYS A 195 15.93 12.46 9.72
C LYS A 195 14.62 11.86 9.19
N LEU A 196 13.58 11.79 10.02
CA LEU A 196 12.23 11.39 9.63
C LEU A 196 11.31 12.61 9.47
N GLN A 197 10.25 12.48 8.66
CA GLN A 197 9.21 13.51 8.57
C GLN A 197 8.54 13.73 9.94
N LYS A 198 8.21 14.98 10.30
CA LYS A 198 7.57 15.33 11.60
C LYS A 198 6.31 14.49 11.89
N ALA A 199 5.48 14.23 10.89
CA ALA A 199 4.29 13.39 11.03
C ALA A 199 4.63 11.92 11.38
N SER A 200 5.75 11.39 10.86
CA SER A 200 6.23 10.05 11.20
C SER A 200 6.68 10.00 12.66
N PHE A 201 7.47 10.98 13.11
CA PHE A 201 7.91 11.05 14.51
C PHE A 201 6.74 11.08 15.49
N ARG A 202 5.71 11.92 15.25
CA ARG A 202 4.50 11.94 16.08
C ARG A 202 3.83 10.57 16.22
N GLN A 203 3.66 9.85 15.11
CA GLN A 203 3.09 8.50 15.16
C GLN A 203 3.96 7.50 15.93
N TYR A 204 5.28 7.67 15.89
CA TYR A 204 6.23 6.75 16.48
C TYR A 204 6.23 6.89 18.01
N LYS A 205 6.33 8.14 18.49
CA LYS A 205 6.23 8.47 19.93
C LYS A 205 4.92 7.99 20.53
N GLY A 206 3.81 8.13 19.79
CA GLY A 206 2.49 7.69 20.23
C GLY A 206 2.40 6.21 20.63
N HIS A 207 3.19 5.30 20.03
CA HIS A 207 3.15 3.88 20.40
C HIS A 207 3.80 3.61 21.77
N TRP A 208 4.85 4.35 22.10
CA TRP A 208 5.49 4.25 23.41
C TRP A 208 4.68 4.97 24.51
N LYS A 209 4.02 6.09 24.19
CA LYS A 209 3.03 6.69 25.11
C LYS A 209 1.94 5.67 25.48
N ARG A 210 1.42 4.94 24.48
CA ARG A 210 0.44 3.85 24.69
C ARG A 210 0.99 2.70 25.54
N LEU A 211 2.28 2.38 25.44
CA LEU A 211 2.92 1.37 26.30
C LEU A 211 2.98 1.83 27.76
N ILE A 212 3.36 3.09 28.02
CA ILE A 212 3.34 3.66 29.38
C ILE A 212 1.93 3.60 29.97
N CYS A 213 0.91 3.99 29.18
CA CYS A 213 -0.48 3.87 29.59
C CYS A 213 -0.87 2.43 29.88
N PHE A 214 -0.48 1.48 29.01
CA PHE A 214 -0.77 0.07 29.20
C PHE A 214 -0.20 -0.44 30.53
N VAL A 215 1.08 -0.19 30.80
CA VAL A 215 1.73 -0.62 32.05
C VAL A 215 0.99 -0.05 33.26
N ARG A 216 0.74 1.27 33.30
CA ARG A 216 0.05 1.88 34.45
C ARG A 216 -1.37 1.35 34.62
N ARG A 217 -2.07 1.11 33.52
CA ARG A 217 -3.47 0.66 33.55
C ARG A 217 -3.60 -0.80 33.97
N THR A 218 -2.67 -1.67 33.59
CA THR A 218 -2.71 -3.10 33.97
C THR A 218 -2.14 -3.38 35.35
N MET A 219 -1.33 -2.45 35.87
CA MET A 219 -0.80 -2.50 37.24
C MET A 219 -1.67 -1.74 38.24
N ASP A 220 -2.83 -1.23 37.81
CA ASP A 220 -3.77 -0.56 38.69
C ASP A 220 -4.55 -1.60 39.51
N PRO A 221 -4.42 -1.64 40.85
CA PRO A 221 -5.14 -2.58 41.69
C PRO A 221 -6.67 -2.42 41.59
N GLU A 222 -7.17 -1.26 41.18
CA GLU A 222 -8.60 -0.98 41.05
C GLU A 222 -9.21 -1.52 39.74
N LYS A 223 -8.38 -1.96 38.78
CA LYS A 223 -8.89 -2.47 37.50
C LYS A 223 -9.21 -3.96 37.54
N LYS A 224 -10.33 -4.30 36.89
CA LYS A 224 -10.91 -5.65 36.85
C LYS A 224 -10.30 -6.60 35.80
N ILE A 225 -9.46 -6.11 34.90
CA ILE A 225 -8.92 -6.93 33.79
C ILE A 225 -7.53 -7.44 34.18
N GLU A 226 -7.49 -8.68 34.63
CA GLU A 226 -6.23 -9.38 34.92
C GLU A 226 -5.65 -9.96 33.63
N LEU A 227 -4.40 -9.64 33.33
CA LEU A 227 -3.65 -10.18 32.21
C LEU A 227 -2.38 -10.85 32.74
N ALA A 228 -1.88 -11.89 32.05
CA ALA A 228 -0.82 -12.76 32.59
C ALA A 228 0.57 -12.12 32.77
N HIS A 229 0.81 -10.89 32.31
CA HIS A 229 2.12 -10.26 32.38
C HIS A 229 2.46 -9.76 33.79
N GLN A 230 3.75 -9.75 34.12
CA GLN A 230 4.25 -9.32 35.42
C GLN A 230 5.42 -8.35 35.25
N LEU A 231 5.57 -7.43 36.21
CA LEU A 231 6.76 -6.58 36.27
C LEU A 231 7.87 -7.31 37.02
N THR A 232 9.10 -7.24 36.49
CA THR A 232 10.27 -7.68 37.25
C THR A 232 10.49 -6.78 38.47
N PRO A 233 11.26 -7.19 39.51
CA PRO A 233 11.51 -6.33 40.68
C PRO A 233 12.06 -4.94 40.33
N ARG A 234 12.95 -4.85 39.33
CA ARG A 234 13.46 -3.56 38.82
C ARG A 234 12.38 -2.74 38.13
N GLN A 235 11.52 -3.40 37.36
CA GLN A 235 10.37 -2.77 36.71
C GLN A 235 9.26 -2.40 37.70
N GLY A 236 9.16 -3.05 38.87
CA GLY A 236 8.15 -2.77 39.90
C GLY A 236 8.52 -1.58 40.79
N ALA A 237 9.81 -1.37 41.07
CA ALA A 237 10.29 -0.26 41.92
C ALA A 237 10.39 1.11 41.19
N SER A 238 10.45 1.10 39.86
CA SER A 238 10.60 2.32 39.03
C SER A 238 9.30 3.09 38.77
N PRO A 239 8.14 2.45 38.52
CA PRO A 239 6.84 3.12 38.35
C PRO A 239 6.49 4.04 39.49
N ASP A 240 6.73 3.65 40.75
CA ASP A 240 6.40 4.49 41.90
C ASP A 240 7.18 5.80 41.91
N ARG A 241 8.48 5.75 41.55
CA ARG A 241 9.32 6.95 41.39
C ARG A 241 8.84 7.81 40.25
N LEU A 242 8.58 7.21 39.09
CA LEU A 242 8.08 7.89 37.90
C LEU A 242 6.75 8.60 38.16
N LEU A 243 5.81 7.90 38.81
CA LEU A 243 4.50 8.43 39.17
C LEU A 243 4.60 9.52 40.23
N SER A 244 5.49 9.37 41.22
CA SER A 244 5.75 10.39 42.23
C SER A 244 6.29 11.68 41.62
N LYS A 245 7.35 11.60 40.80
CA LYS A 245 7.91 12.76 40.09
C LYS A 245 6.89 13.41 39.15
N GLY A 246 6.11 12.59 38.42
CA GLY A 246 5.04 13.07 37.54
C GLY A 246 3.94 13.80 38.31
N SER A 247 3.55 13.28 39.47
CA SER A 247 2.53 13.90 40.34
C SER A 247 3.01 15.22 40.93
N ASN A 248 4.28 15.29 41.34
CA ASN A 248 4.88 16.52 41.84
C ASN A 248 4.90 17.61 40.77
N LEU A 249 5.35 17.28 39.55
CA LEU A 249 5.36 18.21 38.44
C LEU A 249 3.94 18.66 38.05
N LEU A 250 2.97 17.74 38.04
CA LEU A 250 1.58 18.06 37.74
C LEU A 250 0.98 19.03 38.78
N ARG A 251 1.22 18.81 40.07
CA ARG A 251 0.77 19.72 41.15
C ARG A 251 1.35 21.12 40.99
N MET A 252 2.61 21.23 40.58
CA MET A 252 3.26 22.52 40.33
C MET A 252 2.64 23.26 39.14
N ILE A 253 2.41 22.56 38.03
CA ILE A 253 1.76 23.14 36.84
C ILE A 253 0.35 23.64 37.18
N GLN A 254 -0.41 22.87 37.96
CA GLN A 254 -1.74 23.27 38.41
C GLN A 254 -1.71 24.46 39.39
N GLY A 255 -0.65 24.61 40.19
CA GLY A 255 -0.48 25.72 41.15
C GLY A 255 -0.01 27.05 40.51
N ASN A 256 0.73 27.01 39.40
CA ASN A 256 1.28 28.19 38.72
C ASN A 256 0.42 28.69 37.54
N SER A 257 -0.91 28.75 37.70
CA SER A 257 -1.84 29.21 36.64
C SER A 257 -1.73 28.46 35.30
N GLY A 258 -1.21 27.22 35.31
CA GLY A 258 -1.00 26.42 34.10
C GLY A 258 0.23 26.78 33.28
N SER A 259 1.18 27.60 33.79
CA SER A 259 2.40 27.89 33.05
C SER A 259 3.19 26.61 32.82
N SER A 260 3.45 26.32 31.56
CA SER A 260 4.14 25.10 31.17
C SER A 260 5.61 25.20 31.57
N PRO A 261 6.27 24.13 32.05
CA PRO A 261 7.73 24.11 32.21
C PRO A 261 8.48 24.33 30.89
N TYR A 262 7.74 24.37 29.77
CA TYR A 262 8.22 24.54 28.40
C TYR A 262 7.93 25.94 27.84
N ASP A 263 7.29 26.83 28.61
CA ASP A 263 7.13 28.24 28.23
C ASP A 263 8.43 29.01 28.52
N ASN A 264 8.73 30.03 27.71
CA ASN A 264 9.93 30.87 27.88
C ASN A 264 10.00 31.60 29.24
N SER A 265 8.92 31.59 30.02
CA SER A 265 8.81 32.16 31.36
C SER A 265 8.92 31.12 32.50
N ALA A 266 9.26 29.86 32.20
CA ALA A 266 9.41 28.80 33.21
C ALA A 266 10.59 29.11 34.16
N ASN A 267 10.38 28.92 35.46
CA ASN A 267 11.43 29.13 36.44
C ASN A 267 12.43 27.93 36.43
N GLY A 268 13.62 28.13 37.00
CA GLY A 268 14.66 27.09 37.01
C GLY A 268 14.28 25.79 37.75
N ASN A 269 13.38 25.87 38.74
CA ASN A 269 12.91 24.71 39.49
C ASN A 269 11.94 23.84 38.66
N ASP A 270 11.04 24.46 37.88
CA ASP A 270 10.10 23.76 37.00
C ASP A 270 10.87 22.95 35.94
N ILE A 271 11.93 23.54 35.38
CA ILE A 271 12.82 22.90 34.41
C ILE A 271 13.54 21.71 35.04
N GLU A 272 14.03 21.85 36.27
CA GLU A 272 14.77 20.79 36.96
C GLU A 272 13.87 19.60 37.32
N GLN A 273 12.64 19.86 37.79
CA GLN A 273 11.66 18.80 38.03
C GLN A 273 11.25 18.09 36.73
N ALA A 274 11.12 18.82 35.63
CA ALA A 274 10.85 18.22 34.32
C ALA A 274 12.01 17.33 33.85
N LYS A 275 13.26 17.76 34.04
CA LYS A 275 14.45 16.94 33.72
C LYS A 275 14.53 15.67 34.56
N GLU A 276 14.24 15.77 35.85
CA GLU A 276 14.23 14.62 36.75
C GLU A 276 13.13 13.62 36.38
N LEU A 277 11.94 14.12 35.97
CA LEU A 277 10.90 13.26 35.40
C LEU A 277 11.36 12.58 34.11
N ASP A 278 12.03 13.33 33.22
CA ASP A 278 12.55 12.81 31.94
C ASP A 278 13.61 11.72 32.17
N ARG A 279 14.47 11.91 33.17
CA ARG A 279 15.46 10.92 33.62
C ARG A 279 14.78 9.62 34.07
N GLU A 280 13.82 9.69 35.00
CA GLU A 280 13.10 8.52 35.49
C GLU A 280 12.26 7.85 34.38
N CYS A 281 11.68 8.64 33.46
CA CYS A 281 10.93 8.13 32.31
C CYS A 281 11.84 7.33 31.37
N LEU A 282 13.04 7.84 31.07
CA LEU A 282 14.03 7.13 30.27
C LEU A 282 14.47 5.82 30.93
N ILE A 283 14.84 5.88 32.22
CA ILE A 283 15.28 4.71 32.99
C ILE A 283 14.17 3.64 33.01
N PHE A 284 12.94 4.04 33.29
CA PHE A 284 11.78 3.14 33.27
C PHE A 284 11.62 2.46 31.91
N CYS A 285 11.71 3.22 30.81
CA CYS A 285 11.60 2.64 29.47
C CYS A 285 12.73 1.65 29.16
N ILE A 286 13.96 1.90 29.65
CA ILE A 286 15.08 0.96 29.51
C ILE A 286 14.81 -0.32 30.30
N TYR A 287 14.27 -0.23 31.51
CA TYR A 287 13.86 -1.42 32.28
C TYR A 287 12.78 -2.24 31.58
N LEU A 288 11.84 -1.61 30.87
CA LEU A 288 10.85 -2.32 30.07
C LEU A 288 11.49 -3.13 28.93
N LEU A 289 12.56 -2.62 28.31
CA LEU A 289 13.32 -3.31 27.27
C LEU A 289 14.20 -4.43 27.85
N ASP A 290 14.79 -4.18 29.01
CA ASP A 290 15.67 -5.09 29.75
C ASP A 290 14.87 -6.14 30.55
N HIS A 291 14.05 -6.93 29.85
CA HIS A 291 13.32 -8.05 30.41
C HIS A 291 13.83 -9.34 29.76
N THR A 292 14.34 -10.29 30.55
CA THR A 292 14.74 -11.59 29.99
C THR A 292 13.56 -12.57 29.91
N LEU A 293 13.20 -12.99 28.70
CA LEU A 293 12.15 -13.97 28.42
C LEU A 293 12.66 -15.40 28.70
N LYS A 294 12.37 -15.93 29.90
CA LYS A 294 12.87 -17.25 30.36
C LYS A 294 11.81 -18.36 30.40
N GLY A 295 10.53 -18.02 30.23
CA GLY A 295 9.38 -18.93 30.28
C GLY A 295 8.28 -18.54 29.28
N ASP A 296 7.10 -18.17 29.78
CA ASP A 296 6.03 -17.65 28.91
C ASP A 296 6.46 -16.26 28.37
N LEU A 297 6.35 -16.07 27.06
CA LEU A 297 6.68 -14.79 26.42
C LEU A 297 5.84 -13.65 27.00
N PHE A 298 4.62 -13.97 27.43
CA PHE A 298 3.66 -13.03 27.95
C PHE A 298 3.86 -12.64 29.41
N GLU A 299 4.85 -13.21 30.11
CA GLU A 299 5.34 -12.64 31.38
C GLU A 299 5.83 -11.20 31.18
N SER A 300 6.33 -10.86 29.99
CA SER A 300 6.74 -9.51 29.66
C SER A 300 5.56 -8.59 29.33
N VAL A 301 5.42 -7.51 30.10
CA VAL A 301 4.44 -6.44 29.84
C VAL A 301 4.57 -5.83 28.44
N VAL A 302 5.78 -5.78 27.87
CA VAL A 302 5.99 -5.28 26.50
C VAL A 302 5.42 -6.25 25.47
N VAL A 303 5.57 -7.56 25.68
CA VAL A 303 5.01 -8.57 24.77
C VAL A 303 3.47 -8.60 24.88
N GLY A 304 2.94 -8.51 26.10
CA GLY A 304 1.51 -8.36 26.35
C GLY A 304 0.93 -7.10 25.70
N PHE A 305 1.62 -5.96 25.82
CA PHE A 305 1.27 -4.72 25.13
C PHE A 305 1.18 -4.91 23.61
N LEU A 306 2.16 -5.59 22.99
CA LEU A 306 2.15 -5.82 21.55
C LEU A 306 0.96 -6.69 21.10
N ALA A 307 0.47 -7.60 21.95
CA ALA A 307 -0.72 -8.39 21.67
C ALA A 307 -2.00 -7.53 21.69
N VAL A 308 -2.18 -6.72 22.73
CA VAL A 308 -3.33 -5.80 22.84
C VAL A 308 -3.31 -4.74 21.75
N LEU A 309 -2.12 -4.23 21.43
CA LEU A 309 -1.92 -3.26 20.35
C LEU A 309 -2.34 -3.80 18.98
N ALA A 310 -2.38 -5.13 18.80
CA ALA A 310 -2.73 -5.78 17.55
C ALA A 310 -4.24 -5.95 17.33
N ILE A 311 -5.08 -5.52 18.27
CA ILE A 311 -6.53 -5.61 18.13
C ILE A 311 -7.03 -4.58 17.10
N ASP A 312 -7.78 -5.02 16.10
CA ASP A 312 -8.59 -4.19 15.20
C ASP A 312 -10.04 -4.16 15.71
N GLU A 313 -10.32 -3.25 16.64
CA GLU A 313 -11.61 -3.13 17.35
C GLU A 313 -12.80 -3.04 16.39
N ARG A 314 -12.65 -2.32 15.27
CA ARG A 314 -13.72 -2.14 14.28
C ARG A 314 -14.13 -3.43 13.60
N LYS A 315 -13.21 -4.38 13.47
CA LYS A 315 -13.44 -5.67 12.82
C LYS A 315 -13.59 -6.80 13.82
N GLY A 316 -13.29 -6.58 15.10
CA GLY A 316 -13.26 -7.62 16.12
C GLY A 316 -12.26 -8.73 15.80
N ILE A 317 -11.12 -8.41 15.19
CA ILE A 317 -10.07 -9.40 14.84
C ILE A 317 -8.67 -8.88 15.18
N PHE A 318 -7.70 -9.78 15.21
CA PHE A 318 -6.29 -9.39 15.22
C PHE A 318 -5.83 -8.84 13.87
N MET A 319 -4.93 -7.86 13.91
CA MET A 319 -4.30 -7.31 12.74
C MET A 319 -3.39 -8.34 12.04
N GLU A 320 -3.54 -8.45 10.72
CA GLU A 320 -2.65 -9.22 9.86
C GLU A 320 -1.22 -8.67 9.86
N ALA A 321 -0.26 -9.54 9.50
CA ALA A 321 1.17 -9.21 9.46
C ALA A 321 1.49 -7.90 8.72
N HIS A 322 0.85 -7.66 7.57
CA HIS A 322 1.10 -6.46 6.77
C HIS A 322 0.59 -5.17 7.44
N ALA A 323 -0.47 -5.26 8.24
CA ALA A 323 -1.07 -4.14 8.96
C ALA A 323 -0.32 -3.85 10.27
N PHE A 324 0.24 -4.89 10.92
CA PHE A 324 0.92 -4.75 12.22
C PHE A 324 2.43 -4.44 12.13
N THR A 325 3.12 -4.88 11.08
CA THR A 325 4.58 -4.61 10.91
C THR A 325 4.99 -3.12 10.98
N PRO A 326 4.16 -2.13 10.57
CA PRO A 326 4.42 -0.73 10.87
C PRO A 326 4.50 -0.43 12.37
N ALA A 327 3.59 -0.96 13.20
CA ALA A 327 3.58 -0.74 14.64
C ALA A 327 4.86 -1.27 15.31
N LEU A 328 5.31 -2.46 14.92
CA LEU A 328 6.61 -3.02 15.35
C LEU A 328 7.79 -2.12 14.95
N SER A 329 7.75 -1.54 13.75
CA SER A 329 8.81 -0.64 13.28
C SER A 329 8.88 0.65 14.10
N ARG A 330 7.73 1.18 14.54
CA ARG A 330 7.65 2.35 15.43
C ARG A 330 8.22 2.03 16.80
N PHE A 331 7.82 0.91 17.39
CA PHE A 331 8.34 0.42 18.67
C PHE A 331 9.86 0.29 18.65
N ILE A 332 10.41 -0.42 17.65
CA ILE A 332 11.86 -0.62 17.48
C ILE A 332 12.59 0.71 17.33
N LYS A 333 12.07 1.63 16.50
CA LYS A 333 12.76 2.90 16.23
C LYS A 333 12.89 3.76 17.48
N ILE A 334 11.84 3.84 18.29
CA ILE A 334 11.89 4.62 19.53
C ILE A 334 12.75 3.90 20.57
N SER A 335 12.71 2.57 20.66
CA SER A 335 13.62 1.81 21.54
C SER A 335 15.10 2.14 21.26
N GLN A 336 15.49 2.22 19.98
CA GLN A 336 16.84 2.60 19.57
C GLN A 336 17.21 4.02 20.02
N MET A 337 16.27 4.96 19.99
CA MET A 337 16.49 6.33 20.43
C MET A 337 16.62 6.41 21.96
N LEU A 338 15.82 5.65 22.70
CA LEU A 338 15.91 5.56 24.15
C LEU A 338 17.27 4.97 24.58
N VAL A 339 17.72 3.91 23.92
CA VAL A 339 19.06 3.32 24.14
C VAL A 339 20.17 4.33 23.85
N ALA A 340 20.07 5.08 22.75
CA ALA A 340 21.02 6.15 22.44
C ALA A 340 21.08 7.21 23.55
N GLN A 341 19.91 7.67 24.01
CA GLN A 341 19.86 8.70 25.06
C GLN A 341 20.30 8.18 26.43
N ARG A 342 20.04 6.92 26.76
CA ARG A 342 20.51 6.32 28.03
C ARG A 342 22.03 6.25 28.09
N ALA A 343 22.68 6.00 26.96
CA ALA A 343 24.13 6.01 26.87
C ALA A 343 24.74 7.41 27.05
N VAL A 344 24.13 8.43 26.46
CA VAL A 344 24.54 9.83 26.70
C VAL A 344 24.32 10.21 28.17
N LEU A 345 23.18 9.82 28.74
CA LEU A 345 22.87 10.09 30.14
C LEU A 345 23.88 9.42 31.10
N ALA A 346 24.34 8.20 30.79
CA ALA A 346 25.33 7.50 31.61
C ALA A 346 26.65 8.30 31.75
N VAL A 347 27.08 8.95 30.67
CA VAL A 347 28.27 9.81 30.68
C VAL A 347 28.01 11.08 31.49
N ILE A 348 26.84 11.71 31.32
CA ILE A 348 26.46 12.91 32.07
C ILE A 348 26.43 12.62 33.58
N GLU A 349 26.00 11.42 33.97
CA GLU A 349 25.92 10.97 35.36
C GLU A 349 27.24 10.40 35.90
N GLY A 350 28.28 10.29 35.07
CA GLY A 350 29.57 9.72 35.46
C GLY A 350 29.52 8.21 35.74
N GLU A 351 28.53 7.50 35.20
CA GLU A 351 28.45 6.04 35.29
C GLU A 351 29.46 5.34 34.37
N VAL A 352 29.78 5.97 33.23
CA VAL A 352 30.76 5.51 32.23
C VAL A 352 31.49 6.71 31.63
N ASP A 353 32.69 6.49 31.09
CA ASP A 353 33.49 7.55 30.46
C ASP A 353 33.03 7.86 29.03
N ASP A 354 32.63 6.83 28.27
CA ASP A 354 32.20 6.97 26.87
C ASP A 354 30.81 6.34 26.64
N PRO A 355 29.94 6.92 25.79
CA PRO A 355 28.63 6.34 25.51
C PRO A 355 28.71 4.91 24.96
N CYS A 356 29.79 4.53 24.29
CA CYS A 356 29.94 3.21 23.69
C CYS A 356 29.91 2.07 24.74
N ASP A 357 30.40 2.31 25.95
CA ASP A 357 30.44 1.31 27.03
C ASP A 357 29.03 0.95 27.50
N MET A 358 28.21 1.97 27.79
CA MET A 358 26.81 1.79 28.17
C MET A 358 25.97 1.23 27.00
N LEU A 359 26.28 1.63 25.76
CA LEU A 359 25.61 1.08 24.58
C LEU A 359 25.89 -0.41 24.40
N ASP A 360 27.14 -0.85 24.49
CA ASP A 360 27.51 -2.24 24.31
C ASP A 360 26.90 -3.12 25.40
N ASP A 361 26.90 -2.68 26.66
CA ASP A 361 26.23 -3.37 27.77
C ASP A 361 24.72 -3.57 27.50
N MET A 362 24.00 -2.49 27.18
CA MET A 362 22.56 -2.59 26.85
C MET A 362 22.31 -3.46 25.62
N ARG A 363 23.19 -3.37 24.62
CA ARG A 363 23.05 -4.07 23.35
C ARG A 363 23.18 -5.57 23.54
N ASP A 364 24.16 -6.02 24.31
CA ASP A 364 24.37 -7.43 24.64
C ASP A 364 23.23 -8.01 25.48
N ARG A 365 22.67 -7.22 26.39
CA ARG A 365 21.54 -7.66 27.23
C ARG A 365 20.24 -7.83 26.46
N PHE A 366 19.85 -6.85 25.63
CA PHE A 366 18.51 -6.87 25.04
C PHE A 366 18.34 -6.37 23.59
N LEU A 367 19.35 -5.76 22.94
CA LEU A 367 19.16 -5.17 21.60
C LEU A 367 19.55 -6.11 20.44
N ILE A 368 20.36 -7.15 20.70
CA ILE A 368 20.82 -8.09 19.66
C ILE A 368 19.77 -9.17 19.34
N HIS A 369 19.71 -9.59 18.07
CA HIS A 369 18.93 -10.73 17.61
C HIS A 369 19.35 -12.02 18.31
N GLY A 370 18.36 -12.76 18.81
CA GLY A 370 18.62 -13.98 19.57
C GLY A 370 18.82 -13.75 21.06
N SER A 371 18.97 -12.50 21.51
CA SER A 371 18.73 -12.17 22.92
C SER A 371 17.30 -12.56 23.28
N ARG A 372 17.10 -13.02 24.52
CA ARG A 372 15.79 -13.39 25.04
C ARG A 372 15.10 -12.14 25.56
N SER A 373 14.81 -11.16 24.71
CA SER A 373 14.23 -9.87 25.10
C SER A 373 12.97 -9.52 24.30
N PRO A 374 12.11 -8.62 24.83
CA PRO A 374 10.97 -8.09 24.08
C PRO A 374 11.37 -7.39 22.79
N PHE A 375 12.52 -6.72 22.78
CA PHE A 375 13.05 -6.07 21.60
C PHE A 375 13.44 -7.09 20.51
N SER A 376 14.17 -8.14 20.89
CA SER A 376 14.51 -9.25 20.00
C SER A 376 13.27 -9.97 19.47
N TRP A 377 12.25 -10.15 20.31
CA TRP A 377 10.96 -10.68 19.88
C TRP A 377 10.25 -9.77 18.86
N ALA A 378 10.15 -8.47 19.15
CA ALA A 378 9.53 -7.49 18.24
C ALA A 378 10.25 -7.43 16.87
N THR A 379 11.58 -7.48 16.87
CA THR A 379 12.37 -7.52 15.63
C THR A 379 12.16 -8.82 14.86
N ARG A 380 12.05 -9.96 15.55
CA ARG A 380 11.71 -11.28 14.96
C ARG A 380 10.33 -11.26 14.30
N LEU A 381 9.30 -10.77 15.00
CA LEU A 381 7.94 -10.63 14.45
C LEU A 381 7.94 -9.72 13.22
N ARG A 382 8.70 -8.61 13.24
CA ARG A 382 8.79 -7.70 12.10
C ARG A 382 9.40 -8.38 10.86
N MET A 383 10.46 -9.16 11.05
CA MET A 383 11.09 -9.91 9.96
C MET A 383 10.17 -10.99 9.40
N TYR A 384 9.52 -11.75 10.28
CA TYR A 384 8.56 -12.78 9.90
C TYR A 384 7.37 -12.18 9.14
N GLY A 385 6.76 -11.10 9.63
CA GLY A 385 5.64 -10.44 8.95
C GLY A 385 6.04 -9.83 7.61
N ARG A 386 7.29 -9.38 7.45
CA ARG A 386 7.82 -8.95 6.15
C ARG A 386 7.97 -10.12 5.17
N LYS A 387 8.37 -11.30 5.65
CA LYS A 387 8.42 -12.54 4.85
C LYS A 387 7.02 -12.91 4.37
N VAL A 388 6.05 -12.99 5.29
CA VAL A 388 4.62 -13.26 4.97
C VAL A 388 4.09 -12.29 3.92
N ARG A 389 4.30 -10.98 4.10
CA ARG A 389 3.86 -9.96 3.12
C ARG A 389 4.47 -10.14 1.72
N ASN A 390 5.72 -10.59 1.65
CA ASN A 390 6.40 -10.76 0.38
C ASN A 390 6.00 -12.07 -0.34
N SER A 391 5.63 -13.11 0.42
CA SER A 391 5.23 -14.42 -0.11
C SER A 391 3.72 -14.55 -0.37
N THR A 392 2.90 -13.83 0.38
CA THR A 392 1.44 -13.99 0.38
C THR A 392 0.78 -12.84 -0.40
N THR A 393 0.22 -13.15 -1.58
CA THR A 393 -0.83 -12.32 -2.21
C THR A 393 -1.89 -12.04 -1.16
N CYS A 394 -2.28 -10.78 -0.94
CA CYS A 394 -3.37 -10.44 -0.01
C CYS A 394 -4.56 -11.37 -0.26
N LEU A 395 -4.73 -12.38 0.60
CA LEU A 395 -5.83 -13.33 0.52
C LEU A 395 -7.14 -12.56 0.62
N GLY A 396 -8.08 -12.87 -0.28
CA GLY A 396 -9.47 -12.43 -0.19
C GLY A 396 -9.86 -11.11 -0.89
N TYR A 397 -8.94 -10.37 -1.51
CA TYR A 397 -9.30 -9.09 -2.17
C TYR A 397 -9.28 -9.10 -3.70
N ILE A 398 -8.60 -10.06 -4.34
CA ILE A 398 -8.51 -10.15 -5.80
C ILE A 398 -9.02 -11.53 -6.22
N SER A 399 -10.05 -11.54 -7.06
CA SER A 399 -10.51 -12.73 -7.77
C SER A 399 -10.54 -12.49 -9.27
N TRP A 400 -10.36 -13.56 -10.03
CA TRP A 400 -10.47 -13.55 -11.49
C TRP A 400 -11.71 -14.36 -11.89
N SER A 401 -12.35 -13.97 -12.99
CA SER A 401 -13.26 -14.85 -13.71
C SER A 401 -12.51 -16.08 -14.23
N ASP A 402 -13.24 -17.16 -14.53
CA ASP A 402 -12.66 -18.41 -15.00
C ASP A 402 -11.86 -18.25 -16.30
N ASP A 403 -12.31 -17.33 -17.17
CA ASP A 403 -11.64 -16.96 -18.43
C ASP A 403 -10.46 -16.00 -18.26
N GLN A 404 -10.21 -15.51 -17.04
CA GLN A 404 -9.17 -14.53 -16.71
C GLN A 404 -9.33 -13.17 -17.43
N GLU A 405 -10.51 -12.85 -17.95
CA GLU A 405 -10.78 -11.57 -18.62
C GLU A 405 -11.37 -10.49 -17.69
N VAL A 406 -11.80 -10.87 -16.47
CA VAL A 406 -12.36 -9.96 -15.47
C VAL A 406 -11.61 -10.09 -14.15
N VAL A 407 -11.00 -8.99 -13.70
CA VAL A 407 -10.43 -8.90 -12.35
C VAL A 407 -11.40 -8.18 -11.42
N SER A 408 -11.73 -8.82 -10.30
CA SER A 408 -12.54 -8.23 -9.23
C SER A 408 -11.65 -7.82 -8.07
N TYR A 409 -11.75 -6.56 -7.65
CA TYR A 409 -11.06 -6.05 -6.46
C TYR A 409 -12.02 -5.25 -5.58
N LYS A 410 -12.39 -5.79 -4.42
CA LYS A 410 -13.48 -5.24 -3.58
C LYS A 410 -14.77 -5.10 -4.41
N SER A 411 -15.32 -3.90 -4.54
CA SER A 411 -16.50 -3.60 -5.36
C SER A 411 -16.19 -3.33 -6.84
N LEU A 412 -14.91 -3.21 -7.22
CA LEU A 412 -14.51 -2.96 -8.60
C LEU A 412 -14.51 -4.25 -9.40
N LYS A 413 -15.13 -4.23 -10.58
CA LYS A 413 -14.92 -5.21 -11.64
C LYS A 413 -14.28 -4.51 -12.83
N LEU A 414 -13.16 -5.03 -13.30
CA LEU A 414 -12.41 -4.46 -14.41
C LEU A 414 -12.22 -5.51 -15.50
N TYR A 415 -12.74 -5.22 -16.69
CA TYR A 415 -12.63 -6.05 -17.88
C TYR A 415 -11.33 -5.74 -18.62
N MET A 416 -10.58 -6.76 -19.03
CA MET A 416 -9.30 -6.57 -19.72
C MET A 416 -9.47 -5.87 -21.09
N THR A 417 -10.56 -6.13 -21.81
CA THR A 417 -10.91 -5.41 -23.05
C THR A 417 -11.06 -3.91 -22.82
N GLN A 418 -11.84 -3.52 -21.80
CA GLN A 418 -12.04 -2.13 -21.41
C GLN A 418 -10.74 -1.49 -20.95
N PHE A 419 -9.89 -2.23 -20.23
CA PHE A 419 -8.57 -1.73 -19.82
C PHE A 419 -7.62 -1.49 -21.01
N ARG A 420 -7.60 -2.37 -22.02
CA ARG A 420 -6.80 -2.17 -23.24
C ARG A 420 -7.28 -0.95 -24.03
N LEU A 421 -8.60 -0.81 -24.21
CA LEU A 421 -9.21 0.36 -24.86
C LEU A 421 -8.89 1.65 -24.10
N PHE A 422 -8.98 1.62 -22.77
CA PHE A 422 -8.61 2.73 -21.91
C PHE A 422 -7.16 3.19 -22.13
N VAL A 423 -6.20 2.27 -22.17
CA VAL A 423 -4.79 2.60 -22.42
C VAL A 423 -4.60 3.17 -23.83
N SER A 424 -5.26 2.59 -24.84
CA SER A 424 -5.22 3.09 -26.22
C SER A 424 -5.76 4.52 -26.34
N ASP A 425 -6.89 4.80 -25.69
CA ASP A 425 -7.53 6.12 -25.65
C ASP A 425 -6.63 7.17 -24.99
N LEU A 426 -5.97 6.83 -23.88
CA LEU A 426 -4.98 7.72 -23.25
C LEU A 426 -3.79 8.01 -24.18
N ILE A 427 -3.32 7.03 -24.95
CA ILE A 427 -2.22 7.22 -25.90
C ILE A 427 -2.64 8.16 -27.03
N HIS A 428 -3.83 7.97 -27.60
CA HIS A 428 -4.37 8.85 -28.64
C HIS A 428 -4.52 10.30 -28.13
N GLN A 429 -5.13 10.50 -26.96
CA GLN A 429 -5.21 11.82 -26.34
C GLN A 429 -3.82 12.45 -26.09
N GLY A 430 -2.82 11.63 -25.76
CA GLY A 430 -1.43 12.07 -25.60
C GLY A 430 -0.83 12.58 -26.91
N GLN A 431 -1.09 11.90 -28.02
CA GLN A 431 -0.67 12.31 -29.36
C GLN A 431 -1.40 13.58 -29.81
N ASP A 432 -2.71 13.70 -29.56
CA ASP A 432 -3.49 14.90 -29.89
C ASP A 432 -3.01 16.13 -29.12
N LEU A 433 -2.74 15.98 -27.82
CA LEU A 433 -2.19 17.06 -27.01
C LEU A 433 -0.77 17.42 -27.45
N LEU A 434 0.06 16.44 -27.82
CA LEU A 434 1.39 16.73 -28.37
C LEU A 434 1.30 17.49 -29.71
N ALA A 435 0.37 17.11 -30.60
CA ALA A 435 0.16 17.77 -31.88
C ALA A 435 -0.18 19.25 -31.71
N GLN A 436 -1.04 19.59 -30.73
CA GLN A 436 -1.36 20.97 -30.38
C GLN A 436 -0.12 21.79 -29.95
N LEU A 437 0.91 21.14 -29.41
CA LEU A 437 2.14 21.80 -28.96
C LEU A 437 3.12 22.09 -30.11
N PHE A 438 2.96 21.48 -31.29
CA PHE A 438 3.79 21.79 -32.45
C PHE A 438 3.39 23.07 -33.18
N LEU A 439 2.28 23.71 -32.77
CA LEU A 439 1.78 24.94 -33.38
C LEU A 439 1.58 24.76 -34.90
N LEU A 440 0.84 23.72 -35.27
CA LEU A 440 0.50 23.39 -36.66
C LEU A 440 -0.74 24.19 -37.10
N HIS A 441 -0.73 24.70 -38.32
CA HIS A 441 -1.92 25.21 -38.99
C HIS A 441 -2.86 24.04 -39.32
N PRO A 442 -4.20 24.24 -39.37
CA PRO A 442 -5.14 23.19 -39.76
C PRO A 442 -4.85 22.50 -41.11
N ASP A 443 -4.19 23.21 -42.02
CA ASP A 443 -3.83 22.71 -43.35
C ASP A 443 -2.45 22.02 -43.40
N GLU A 444 -1.66 22.11 -42.33
CA GLU A 444 -0.34 21.48 -42.25
C GLU A 444 -0.46 20.06 -41.68
N GLN A 445 0.18 19.11 -42.34
CA GLN A 445 0.33 17.75 -41.81
C GLN A 445 1.57 17.67 -40.90
N ARG A 446 1.44 16.94 -39.78
CA ARG A 446 2.51 16.78 -38.79
C ARG A 446 3.77 16.20 -39.43
N GLU A 447 3.62 15.24 -40.32
CA GLU A 447 4.71 14.48 -40.96
C GLU A 447 5.54 15.33 -41.93
N GLU A 448 4.94 16.39 -42.48
CA GLU A 448 5.59 17.30 -43.42
C GLU A 448 6.37 18.40 -42.69
N VAL A 449 5.85 18.85 -41.54
CA VAL A 449 6.37 19.98 -40.79
C VAL A 449 7.31 19.57 -39.67
N VAL A 450 6.91 18.59 -38.86
CA VAL A 450 7.63 18.22 -37.63
C VAL A 450 8.76 17.26 -37.99
N PRO A 451 10.01 17.53 -37.55
CA PRO A 451 11.13 16.64 -37.78
C PRO A 451 10.83 15.19 -37.38
N HIS A 452 11.06 14.27 -38.32
CA HIS A 452 10.75 12.86 -38.12
C HIS A 452 11.68 12.21 -37.10
N LEU A 453 11.10 11.57 -36.08
CA LEU A 453 11.83 10.96 -34.98
C LEU A 453 12.04 9.45 -35.18
N ARG A 454 13.29 9.02 -35.37
CA ARG A 454 13.64 7.59 -35.47
C ARG A 454 14.21 7.08 -34.17
N LEU A 455 13.33 6.73 -33.22
CA LEU A 455 13.70 6.28 -31.87
C LEU A 455 14.83 5.23 -31.84
N THR A 456 14.80 4.24 -32.73
CA THR A 456 15.78 3.14 -32.78
C THR A 456 17.20 3.58 -33.16
N ARG A 457 17.37 4.78 -33.72
CA ARG A 457 18.68 5.32 -34.09
C ARG A 457 19.33 6.14 -32.99
N ILE A 458 18.54 6.61 -32.01
CA ILE A 458 19.03 7.40 -30.88
C ILE A 458 19.98 6.55 -30.04
N LYS A 459 21.21 7.04 -29.84
CA LYS A 459 22.23 6.42 -28.99
C LYS A 459 22.24 7.09 -27.62
N ASP A 460 22.37 6.29 -26.57
CA ASP A 460 22.50 6.78 -25.19
C ASP A 460 23.74 6.14 -24.56
N ASN A 461 24.46 6.90 -23.73
CA ASN A 461 25.54 6.40 -22.90
C ASN A 461 25.14 6.51 -21.42
N ALA A 462 24.70 5.39 -20.83
CA ALA A 462 24.29 5.34 -19.44
C ALA A 462 25.44 5.60 -18.45
N ALA A 463 26.69 5.37 -18.85
CA ALA A 463 27.88 5.57 -18.01
C ALA A 463 28.30 7.04 -17.90
N GLU A 464 27.83 7.91 -18.81
CA GLU A 464 28.18 9.33 -18.78
C GLU A 464 27.52 10.03 -17.58
N ASN A 465 28.32 10.78 -16.83
CA ASN A 465 27.98 11.40 -15.57
C ASN A 465 28.18 12.93 -15.56
N CYS A 466 28.62 13.51 -16.68
CA CYS A 466 28.80 14.96 -16.80
C CYS A 466 27.48 15.70 -16.50
N LYS A 467 27.58 16.77 -15.71
CA LYS A 467 26.44 17.65 -15.39
C LYS A 467 25.85 18.23 -16.68
N GLY A 468 24.53 18.18 -16.81
CA GLY A 468 23.82 18.65 -18.01
C GLY A 468 23.71 17.62 -19.13
N TRP A 469 24.29 16.42 -18.97
CA TRP A 469 24.24 15.38 -19.99
C TRP A 469 22.89 14.65 -20.03
N SER A 470 22.37 14.45 -21.24
CA SER A 470 21.32 13.51 -21.64
C SER A 470 21.62 12.98 -23.04
N PHE A 471 20.87 11.99 -23.55
CA PHE A 471 21.04 11.50 -24.93
C PHE A 471 20.84 12.59 -25.99
N LEU A 472 20.16 13.70 -25.65
CA LEU A 472 20.03 14.86 -26.55
C LEU A 472 21.36 15.60 -26.77
N GLN A 473 22.32 15.47 -25.85
CA GLN A 473 23.65 16.07 -25.96
C GLN A 473 24.69 15.09 -26.54
N ASP A 474 24.30 13.85 -26.84
CA ASP A 474 25.22 12.87 -27.41
C ASP A 474 25.59 13.25 -28.84
N SER A 475 26.89 13.41 -29.09
CA SER A 475 27.42 13.79 -30.41
C SER A 475 27.03 12.84 -31.54
N ARG A 476 26.70 11.58 -31.22
CA ARG A 476 26.25 10.57 -32.20
C ARG A 476 24.83 10.81 -32.70
N ASN A 477 24.04 11.60 -31.98
CA ASN A 477 22.63 11.87 -32.30
C ASN A 477 22.41 13.18 -33.05
N LYS A 478 23.47 13.88 -33.50
CA LYS A 478 23.36 15.17 -34.20
C LYS A 478 22.42 15.13 -35.40
N GLN A 479 22.39 14.02 -36.14
CA GLN A 479 21.51 13.84 -37.31
C GLN A 479 20.05 13.54 -36.92
N GLU A 480 19.83 12.93 -35.75
CA GLU A 480 18.49 12.57 -35.26
C GLU A 480 17.80 13.76 -34.56
N PHE A 481 18.58 14.77 -34.16
CA PHE A 481 18.09 16.01 -33.54
C PHE A 481 18.48 17.27 -34.34
N PRO A 482 18.02 17.43 -35.60
CA PRO A 482 18.28 18.63 -36.40
C PRO A 482 17.73 19.90 -35.73
N ASP A 483 18.40 21.03 -35.97
CA ASP A 483 18.08 22.35 -35.38
C ASP A 483 18.09 22.44 -33.83
N GLY A 484 18.52 21.35 -33.17
CA GLY A 484 18.72 21.27 -31.74
C GLY A 484 17.52 21.73 -30.92
N GLN A 485 17.78 22.60 -29.95
CA GLN A 485 16.81 23.09 -28.96
C GLN A 485 16.01 24.32 -29.42
N ARG A 486 16.17 24.78 -30.67
CA ARG A 486 15.57 26.05 -31.14
C ARG A 486 14.53 25.88 -32.23
N TRP A 487 14.26 24.65 -32.69
CA TRP A 487 13.38 24.40 -33.82
C TRP A 487 12.00 25.07 -33.69
N LEU A 488 11.29 24.86 -32.57
CA LEU A 488 9.94 25.41 -32.39
C LEU A 488 9.95 26.94 -32.24
N LEU A 489 11.01 27.50 -31.63
CA LEU A 489 11.21 28.95 -31.56
C LEU A 489 11.45 29.55 -32.96
N LYS A 490 12.30 28.91 -33.78
CA LYS A 490 12.53 29.32 -35.17
C LYS A 490 11.22 29.25 -35.96
N ARG A 491 10.49 28.15 -35.87
CA ARG A 491 9.18 27.99 -36.52
C ARG A 491 8.23 29.12 -36.15
N LEU A 492 8.09 29.45 -34.86
CA LEU A 492 7.28 30.58 -34.41
C LEU A 492 7.75 31.90 -35.03
N LEU A 493 9.06 32.13 -35.08
CA LEU A 493 9.65 33.36 -35.62
C LEU A 493 9.66 33.42 -37.15
N ASP A 494 9.59 32.29 -37.86
CA ASP A 494 9.63 32.24 -39.33
C ASP A 494 8.22 32.36 -39.93
N ASN A 495 7.19 31.91 -39.20
CA ASN A 495 5.79 31.98 -39.62
C ASN A 495 5.11 33.28 -39.17
N GLU A 496 4.56 34.04 -40.12
CA GLU A 496 3.95 35.35 -39.86
C GLU A 496 2.76 35.27 -38.89
N TRP A 497 1.85 34.33 -39.10
CA TRP A 497 0.68 34.14 -38.24
C TRP A 497 1.04 33.78 -36.79
N LEU A 498 2.10 32.98 -36.58
CA LEU A 498 2.60 32.65 -35.24
C LEU A 498 3.31 33.82 -34.59
N ARG A 499 4.06 34.60 -35.37
CA ARG A 499 4.67 35.84 -34.87
C ARG A 499 3.59 36.81 -34.39
N ASP A 500 2.53 37.01 -35.16
CA ASP A 500 1.44 37.92 -34.81
C ASP A 500 0.68 37.45 -33.56
N GLU A 501 0.53 36.13 -33.40
CA GLU A 501 -0.11 35.55 -32.20
C GLU A 501 0.77 35.71 -30.95
N PHE A 502 2.06 35.40 -31.03
CA PHE A 502 2.94 35.30 -29.85
C PHE A 502 3.79 36.54 -29.57
N VAL A 503 4.01 37.42 -30.54
CA VAL A 503 4.93 38.56 -30.44
C VAL A 503 4.22 39.84 -30.88
N GLN A 504 4.29 40.86 -30.03
CA GLN A 504 3.76 42.19 -30.26
C GLN A 504 4.90 43.20 -30.29
N ALA A 505 4.81 44.20 -31.17
CA ALA A 505 5.72 45.35 -31.12
C ALA A 505 5.25 46.33 -30.04
N LYS A 506 6.05 46.58 -29.00
CA LYS A 506 5.76 47.58 -27.96
C LYS A 506 6.67 48.82 -28.07
N GLY A 507 6.03 49.99 -27.93
CA GLY A 507 6.68 51.30 -27.84
C GLY A 507 7.19 51.87 -29.17
N VAL A 508 7.65 53.13 -29.13
CA VAL A 508 8.12 53.90 -30.30
C VAL A 508 9.31 53.22 -31.02
N ASN A 509 10.13 52.46 -30.27
CA ASN A 509 11.29 51.74 -30.80
C ASN A 509 10.97 50.31 -31.30
N LYS A 510 9.68 49.92 -31.39
CA LYS A 510 9.23 48.58 -31.82
C LYS A 510 10.01 47.42 -31.16
N ARG A 511 10.16 47.44 -29.83
CA ARG A 511 10.79 46.31 -29.13
C ARG A 511 9.83 45.12 -29.13
N ALA A 512 10.35 43.94 -29.47
CA ALA A 512 9.57 42.70 -29.40
C ALA A 512 9.16 42.43 -27.95
N ALA A 513 7.86 42.32 -27.73
CA ALA A 513 7.26 41.93 -26.46
C ALA A 513 6.42 40.68 -26.69
N TRP A 514 6.47 39.72 -25.78
CA TRP A 514 5.64 38.52 -25.88
C TRP A 514 4.18 38.84 -25.53
N ASN A 515 3.27 38.18 -26.23
CA ASN A 515 1.83 38.30 -25.99
C ASN A 515 1.49 37.75 -24.59
N ASN A 516 0.76 38.54 -23.81
CA ASN A 516 0.39 38.24 -22.43
C ASN A 516 -0.67 37.12 -22.30
N ASP A 517 -1.33 36.71 -23.40
CA ASP A 517 -2.35 35.67 -23.41
C ASP A 517 -1.85 34.38 -24.08
N ALA A 518 -1.19 34.50 -25.24
CA ALA A 518 -0.74 33.34 -26.02
C ALA A 518 0.34 32.51 -25.30
N ALA A 519 1.34 33.17 -24.69
CA ALA A 519 2.38 32.46 -23.96
C ALA A 519 1.83 31.72 -22.72
N PRO A 520 1.01 32.33 -21.84
CA PRO A 520 0.34 31.59 -20.77
C PRO A 520 -0.61 30.48 -21.25
N ASP A 521 -1.34 30.69 -22.36
CA ASP A 521 -2.19 29.64 -22.95
C ASP A 521 -1.38 28.42 -23.37
N TYR A 522 -0.23 28.64 -24.01
CA TYR A 522 0.70 27.57 -24.38
C TYR A 522 1.21 26.80 -23.15
N ILE A 523 1.59 27.49 -22.06
CA ILE A 523 1.98 26.84 -20.80
C ILE A 523 0.83 26.00 -20.23
N ARG A 524 -0.42 26.48 -20.29
CA ARG A 524 -1.61 25.70 -19.86
C ARG A 524 -1.80 24.44 -20.70
N LYS A 525 -1.54 24.48 -22.01
CA LYS A 525 -1.58 23.29 -22.90
C LYS A 525 -0.51 22.27 -22.49
N ILE A 526 0.71 22.72 -22.16
CA ILE A 526 1.80 21.86 -21.67
C ILE A 526 1.43 21.20 -20.34
N ASP A 527 0.85 21.94 -19.40
CA ASP A 527 0.43 21.38 -18.11
C ASP A 527 -0.59 20.25 -18.28
N ARG A 528 -1.52 20.38 -19.24
CA ARG A 528 -2.47 19.31 -19.59
C ARG A 528 -1.75 18.10 -20.20
N PHE A 529 -0.85 18.34 -21.15
CA PHE A 529 -0.03 17.28 -21.75
C PHE A 529 0.80 16.53 -20.71
N LEU A 530 1.51 17.24 -19.83
CA LEU A 530 2.35 16.64 -18.79
C LEU A 530 1.55 15.85 -17.75
N GLN A 531 0.33 16.29 -17.41
CA GLN A 531 -0.56 15.52 -16.53
C GLN A 531 -0.95 14.18 -17.16
N LEU A 532 -1.28 14.17 -18.45
CA LEU A 532 -1.61 12.94 -19.17
C LEU A 532 -0.38 12.06 -19.39
N LEU A 533 0.76 12.65 -19.76
CA LEU A 533 2.03 11.94 -19.93
C LEU A 533 2.48 11.27 -18.62
N LEU A 534 2.30 11.95 -17.48
CA LEU A 534 2.56 11.39 -16.15
C LEU A 534 1.69 10.14 -15.88
N LEU A 535 0.41 10.18 -16.27
CA LEU A 535 -0.49 9.05 -16.15
C LEU A 535 -0.09 7.90 -17.09
N LEU A 536 0.23 8.21 -18.36
CA LEU A 536 0.70 7.23 -19.34
C LEU A 536 1.97 6.52 -18.87
N VAL A 537 2.99 7.27 -18.43
CA VAL A 537 4.23 6.70 -17.86
C VAL A 537 3.91 5.82 -16.65
N HIS A 538 2.97 6.22 -15.79
CA HIS A 538 2.59 5.42 -14.64
C HIS A 538 1.91 4.09 -15.03
N ILE A 539 1.01 4.11 -16.00
CA ILE A 539 0.18 2.95 -16.37
C ILE A 539 0.92 1.97 -17.29
N THR A 540 1.75 2.48 -18.21
CA THR A 540 2.36 1.70 -19.29
C THR A 540 3.77 1.19 -19.00
N SER A 541 4.42 1.66 -17.92
CA SER A 541 5.80 1.29 -17.54
C SER A 541 5.92 -0.11 -16.89
N GLY A 542 4.98 -1.02 -17.15
CA GLY A 542 4.87 -2.31 -16.49
C GLY A 542 4.44 -2.17 -15.03
N GLN A 543 5.23 -2.69 -14.07
CA GLN A 543 4.92 -2.51 -12.65
C GLN A 543 5.14 -1.05 -12.22
N PRO A 544 4.09 -0.29 -11.86
CA PRO A 544 4.20 1.14 -11.64
C PRO A 544 5.17 1.47 -10.50
N ALA A 545 6.02 2.48 -10.74
CA ALA A 545 6.81 3.13 -9.69
C ALA A 545 5.87 3.84 -8.69
N ARG A 546 6.36 4.13 -7.48
CA ARG A 546 5.56 4.96 -6.56
C ARG A 546 5.40 6.37 -7.11
N GLY A 547 4.30 7.04 -6.76
CA GLY A 547 4.08 8.44 -7.16
C GLY A 547 5.27 9.35 -6.86
N THR A 548 5.88 9.26 -5.68
CA THR A 548 7.08 10.05 -5.33
C THR A 548 8.32 9.68 -6.14
N GLU A 549 8.46 8.41 -6.55
CA GLU A 549 9.56 7.96 -7.42
C GLU A 549 9.35 8.49 -8.85
N THR A 550 8.13 8.36 -9.39
CA THR A 550 7.76 8.87 -10.72
C THR A 550 7.94 10.39 -10.81
N LEU A 551 7.47 11.15 -9.82
CA LEU A 551 7.59 12.62 -9.81
C LEU A 551 9.03 13.13 -9.68
N SER A 552 9.97 12.26 -9.29
CA SER A 552 11.39 12.60 -9.12
C SER A 552 12.27 12.31 -10.34
N LEU A 553 11.69 11.82 -11.44
CA LEU A 553 12.43 11.47 -12.66
C LEU A 553 13.16 12.69 -13.23
N ARG A 554 14.46 12.51 -13.47
CA ARG A 554 15.33 13.49 -14.14
C ARG A 554 15.64 13.05 -15.56
N HIS A 555 15.65 13.99 -16.49
CA HIS A 555 16.04 13.72 -17.87
C HIS A 555 17.50 14.09 -18.16
N THR A 556 18.13 14.90 -17.31
CA THR A 556 19.54 15.31 -17.43
C THR A 556 20.30 15.07 -16.14
N ASN A 557 21.59 14.81 -16.28
CA ASN A 557 22.52 14.60 -15.17
C ASN A 557 22.71 15.88 -14.34
N THR A 558 22.82 15.71 -13.04
CA THR A 558 23.12 16.77 -12.05
C THR A 558 24.29 16.30 -11.18
N ILE A 559 24.33 16.66 -9.90
CA ILE A 559 25.15 15.92 -8.91
C ILE A 559 24.71 14.44 -8.78
N HIS A 560 23.52 14.11 -9.28
CA HIS A 560 22.99 12.76 -9.40
C HIS A 560 22.77 12.40 -10.87
N HIS A 561 22.89 11.12 -11.21
CA HIS A 561 22.54 10.61 -12.53
C HIS A 561 21.08 10.89 -12.89
N ARG A 562 20.82 11.08 -14.18
CA ARG A 562 19.48 11.12 -14.75
C ARG A 562 18.75 9.79 -14.55
N ASN A 563 17.44 9.81 -14.76
CA ASN A 563 16.56 8.67 -14.65
C ASN A 563 15.93 8.24 -15.97
N VAL A 564 16.01 9.07 -17.02
CA VAL A 564 15.44 8.78 -18.34
C VAL A 564 16.58 8.42 -19.29
N PHE A 565 16.44 7.27 -19.96
CA PHE A 565 17.41 6.74 -20.91
C PHE A 565 16.69 6.27 -22.18
N ASN A 566 17.40 6.21 -23.31
CA ASN A 566 16.92 5.56 -24.52
C ASN A 566 17.71 4.27 -24.79
N GLU A 567 17.00 3.16 -24.99
CA GLU A 567 17.60 1.85 -25.25
C GLU A 567 16.79 1.14 -26.35
N ASP A 568 17.43 0.89 -27.49
CA ASP A 568 16.85 0.25 -28.68
C ASP A 568 15.51 0.84 -29.16
N GLY A 569 15.37 2.16 -29.01
CA GLY A 569 14.17 2.90 -29.41
C GLY A 569 13.02 2.88 -28.40
N LEU A 570 13.27 2.38 -27.20
CA LEU A 570 12.36 2.51 -26.07
C LEU A 570 12.97 3.43 -25.02
N VAL A 571 12.15 4.33 -24.48
CA VAL A 571 12.53 5.12 -23.32
C VAL A 571 12.41 4.24 -22.08
N SER A 572 13.49 4.16 -21.31
CA SER A 572 13.50 3.50 -20.00
C SER A 572 13.61 4.52 -18.88
N THR A 573 12.83 4.28 -17.81
CA THR A 573 12.90 5.04 -16.56
C THR A 573 13.57 4.19 -15.49
N VAL A 574 14.64 4.72 -14.92
CA VAL A 574 15.45 4.05 -13.91
C VAL A 574 15.24 4.75 -12.59
N THR A 575 14.51 4.08 -11.69
CA THR A 575 14.30 4.56 -10.32
C THR A 575 15.04 3.70 -9.32
N THR A 576 15.63 4.35 -8.32
CA THR A 576 16.21 3.67 -7.17
C THR A 576 15.12 3.45 -6.14
N TYR A 577 14.72 2.19 -5.99
CA TYR A 577 13.69 1.81 -5.03
C TYR A 577 14.25 1.87 -3.61
N HIS A 578 13.64 2.73 -2.77
CA HIS A 578 14.12 3.05 -1.42
C HIS A 578 13.35 2.32 -0.30
N LYS A 579 12.30 1.51 -0.58
CA LYS A 579 11.58 0.81 0.51
C LYS A 579 12.43 -0.32 1.06
N GLY A 580 12.98 -0.07 2.24
CA GLY A 580 13.96 -0.94 2.87
C GLY A 580 15.40 -0.48 2.64
N TYR A 581 15.67 0.67 2.01
CA TYR A 581 17.01 1.27 1.97
C TYR A 581 17.55 1.49 3.38
N SER A 582 16.69 1.99 4.28
CA SER A 582 17.00 2.12 5.71
C SER A 582 17.27 0.79 6.43
N VAL A 583 16.92 -0.36 5.82
CA VAL A 583 17.02 -1.70 6.43
C VAL A 583 18.05 -2.60 5.74
N THR A 584 18.26 -2.46 4.43
CA THR A 584 19.05 -3.39 3.60
C THR A 584 20.28 -2.73 2.98
N GLY A 585 20.37 -1.40 3.01
CA GLY A 585 21.50 -0.65 2.49
C GLY A 585 21.72 -0.68 0.98
N SER A 586 21.02 -1.55 0.26
CA SER A 586 21.03 -1.62 -1.21
C SER A 586 19.86 -0.84 -1.78
N THR A 587 20.12 0.08 -2.70
CA THR A 587 19.11 0.57 -3.64
C THR A 587 18.87 -0.52 -4.69
N LYS A 588 17.63 -0.98 -4.84
CA LYS A 588 17.31 -1.80 -6.00
C LYS A 588 17.09 -0.85 -7.18
N ILE A 589 17.95 -0.95 -8.18
CA ILE A 589 17.75 -0.27 -9.46
C ILE A 589 16.64 -1.01 -10.20
N ILE A 590 15.61 -0.30 -10.62
CA ILE A 590 14.51 -0.87 -11.39
C ILE A 590 14.38 -0.09 -12.69
N HIS A 591 14.68 -0.77 -13.79
CA HIS A 591 14.43 -0.30 -15.14
C HIS A 591 12.97 -0.56 -15.49
N ARG A 592 12.32 0.43 -16.10
CA ARG A 592 10.97 0.29 -16.64
C ARG A 592 10.92 0.88 -18.03
N TYR A 593 10.62 0.04 -19.00
CA TYR A 593 10.50 0.44 -20.39
C TYR A 593 9.09 0.94 -20.66
N LEU A 594 9.01 1.97 -21.48
CA LEU A 594 7.76 2.53 -21.97
C LEU A 594 7.48 1.97 -23.37
N PRO A 595 6.20 1.78 -23.74
CA PRO A 595 5.83 1.47 -25.12
C PRO A 595 6.38 2.51 -26.09
N ARG A 596 6.51 2.13 -27.36
CA ARG A 596 7.08 2.98 -28.41
C ARG A 596 6.34 4.31 -28.54
N GLU A 597 5.01 4.27 -28.45
CA GLU A 597 4.12 5.41 -28.58
C GLU A 597 4.37 6.41 -27.46
N VAL A 598 4.55 5.94 -26.22
CA VAL A 598 4.84 6.80 -25.06
C VAL A 598 6.29 7.29 -25.07
N SER A 599 7.21 6.46 -25.58
CA SER A 599 8.62 6.82 -25.78
C SER A 599 8.75 8.00 -26.74
N GLU A 600 7.98 7.97 -27.83
CA GLU A 600 7.91 9.06 -28.80
C GLU A 600 7.43 10.37 -28.15
N LEU A 601 6.37 10.33 -27.34
CA LEU A 601 5.86 11.50 -26.62
C LEU A 601 6.94 12.13 -25.73
N ILE A 602 7.70 11.31 -24.98
CA ILE A 602 8.77 11.81 -24.11
C ILE A 602 9.89 12.45 -24.92
N VAL A 603 10.33 11.80 -26.00
CA VAL A 603 11.48 12.30 -26.75
C VAL A 603 11.13 13.60 -27.49
N TYR A 604 9.95 13.71 -28.10
CA TYR A 604 9.50 14.98 -28.68
C TYR A 604 9.34 16.08 -27.63
N TYR A 605 8.80 15.73 -26.45
CA TYR A 605 8.71 16.67 -25.34
C TYR A 605 10.08 17.20 -24.94
N LEU A 606 11.06 16.33 -24.73
CA LEU A 606 12.40 16.73 -24.29
C LEU A 606 13.19 17.48 -25.39
N TRP A 607 12.97 17.11 -26.66
CA TRP A 607 13.70 17.67 -27.79
C TRP A 607 13.13 19.02 -28.27
N LEU A 608 11.83 19.11 -28.53
CA LEU A 608 11.23 20.27 -29.20
C LEU A 608 10.44 21.16 -28.24
N ILE A 609 9.64 20.56 -27.37
CA ILE A 609 8.68 21.31 -26.53
C ILE A 609 9.36 21.94 -25.32
N LEU A 610 10.10 21.16 -24.53
CA LEU A 610 10.72 21.62 -23.28
C LEU A 610 11.70 22.79 -23.51
N PRO A 611 12.58 22.77 -24.53
CA PRO A 611 13.45 23.92 -24.78
C PRO A 611 12.69 25.17 -25.19
N PHE A 612 11.59 25.03 -25.94
CA PHE A 612 10.72 26.16 -26.25
C PHE A 612 10.01 26.71 -25.00
N CYS A 613 9.56 25.84 -24.09
CA CYS A 613 9.02 26.28 -22.79
C CYS A 613 10.05 27.08 -22.00
N GLN A 614 11.31 26.63 -22.00
CA GLN A 614 12.41 27.30 -21.31
C GLN A 614 12.71 28.66 -21.94
N ALA A 615 12.68 28.74 -23.28
CA ALA A 615 12.81 30.00 -24.00
C ALA A 615 11.66 30.97 -23.69
N LEU A 616 10.40 30.51 -23.69
CA LEU A 616 9.25 31.32 -23.28
C LEU A 616 9.36 31.77 -21.81
N GLY A 617 9.79 30.87 -20.92
CA GLY A 617 10.09 31.18 -19.51
C GLY A 617 11.03 32.36 -19.35
N ALA A 618 12.16 32.32 -20.06
CA ALA A 618 13.18 33.36 -20.02
C ALA A 618 12.72 34.66 -20.71
N LEU A 619 12.06 34.57 -21.85
CA LEU A 619 11.77 35.72 -22.71
C LEU A 619 10.45 36.43 -22.38
N ALA A 620 9.43 35.70 -21.91
CA ALA A 620 8.09 36.23 -21.64
C ALA A 620 7.81 36.44 -20.14
N PHE A 621 8.45 35.66 -19.25
CA PHE A 621 8.14 35.64 -17.81
C PHE A 621 9.32 36.04 -16.90
N ASP A 622 10.43 36.52 -17.47
CA ASP A 622 11.66 36.92 -16.77
C ASP A 622 12.16 35.85 -15.77
N GLN A 623 11.97 34.57 -16.11
CA GLN A 623 12.42 33.47 -15.25
C GLN A 623 13.95 33.35 -15.31
N LYS A 624 14.61 33.60 -14.17
CA LYS A 624 16.08 33.51 -14.04
C LYS A 624 16.65 32.10 -14.23
N ALA A 625 15.84 31.05 -14.10
CA ALA A 625 16.28 29.66 -14.22
C ALA A 625 15.91 29.09 -15.60
N LEU A 626 16.89 29.02 -16.51
CA LEU A 626 16.72 28.54 -17.88
C LEU A 626 16.44 27.03 -18.00
N SER A 627 16.63 26.23 -16.95
CA SER A 627 16.50 24.77 -17.06
C SER A 627 16.17 24.08 -15.74
N THR A 628 15.25 23.11 -15.80
CA THR A 628 14.94 22.18 -14.70
C THR A 628 15.42 20.80 -15.09
N PRO A 629 16.15 20.07 -14.23
CA PRO A 629 16.62 18.73 -14.57
C PRO A 629 15.53 17.66 -14.50
N TYR A 630 14.33 18.02 -14.03
CA TYR A 630 13.21 17.12 -13.80
C TYR A 630 12.33 17.02 -15.04
N LEU A 631 11.78 15.82 -15.29
CA LEU A 631 10.92 15.56 -16.44
C LEU A 631 9.60 16.36 -16.39
N TRP A 632 9.08 16.65 -15.20
CA TRP A 632 7.77 17.26 -15.01
C TRP A 632 7.80 18.78 -14.78
N GLY A 633 8.90 19.47 -15.09
CA GLY A 633 8.96 20.93 -14.98
C GLY A 633 9.28 21.48 -13.58
N GLY A 634 8.65 22.62 -13.23
CA GLY A 634 8.90 23.44 -12.04
C GLY A 634 8.49 22.80 -10.70
N PRO A 635 8.68 23.50 -9.56
CA PRO A 635 8.37 22.99 -8.21
C PRO A 635 6.90 22.56 -8.02
N ASP A 636 5.95 23.20 -8.71
CA ASP A 636 4.51 23.01 -8.49
C ASP A 636 3.94 21.73 -9.12
N MET A 637 4.63 21.17 -10.11
CA MET A 637 4.37 19.81 -10.60
C MET A 637 4.95 18.74 -9.67
N ARG A 638 6.08 19.03 -9.01
CA ARG A 638 6.80 18.08 -8.15
C ARG A 638 6.21 17.93 -6.75
N LYS A 639 5.63 19.01 -6.21
CA LYS A 639 5.03 19.02 -4.86
C LYS A 639 3.69 18.30 -4.80
N ASP A 640 3.05 18.07 -5.94
CA ASP A 640 1.64 17.70 -5.97
C ASP A 640 1.40 16.25 -6.42
N SER A 641 1.68 15.30 -5.53
CA SER A 641 1.29 13.88 -5.71
C SER A 641 -0.22 13.67 -5.87
N TYR A 642 -1.03 14.68 -5.56
CA TYR A 642 -2.46 14.69 -5.84
C TYR A 642 -2.73 14.69 -7.34
N LYS A 643 -1.88 15.31 -8.19
CA LYS A 643 -2.12 15.39 -9.63
C LYS A 643 -2.14 14.03 -10.32
N LEU A 644 -1.20 13.13 -10.03
CA LEU A 644 -1.24 11.75 -10.54
C LEU A 644 -2.50 11.02 -10.04
N THR A 645 -2.84 11.20 -8.75
CA THR A 645 -4.02 10.55 -8.16
C THR A 645 -5.31 11.09 -8.79
N SER A 646 -5.39 12.39 -9.03
CA SER A 646 -6.55 13.08 -9.60
C SER A 646 -6.72 12.79 -11.08
N ALA A 647 -5.62 12.78 -11.86
CA ALA A 647 -5.65 12.36 -13.24
C ALA A 647 -6.11 10.89 -13.35
N LEU A 648 -5.54 9.99 -12.54
CA LEU A 648 -5.96 8.59 -12.51
C LEU A 648 -7.45 8.47 -12.17
N LYS A 649 -7.91 9.11 -11.08
CA LYS A 649 -9.32 9.10 -10.68
C LYS A 649 -10.23 9.64 -11.78
N MET A 650 -9.89 10.78 -12.38
CA MET A 650 -10.69 11.42 -13.42
C MET A 650 -10.88 10.49 -14.62
N HIS A 651 -9.78 9.96 -15.15
CA HIS A 651 -9.81 9.09 -16.33
C HIS A 651 -10.48 7.73 -16.02
N THR A 652 -10.23 7.15 -14.84
CA THR A 652 -10.84 5.87 -14.47
C THR A 652 -12.31 6.00 -14.11
N SER A 653 -12.76 7.13 -13.55
CA SER A 653 -14.18 7.38 -13.30
C SER A 653 -14.95 7.46 -14.61
N LYS A 654 -14.39 8.12 -15.63
CA LYS A 654 -15.00 8.19 -16.96
C LYS A 654 -15.07 6.83 -17.64
N CYS A 655 -14.00 6.04 -17.57
CA CYS A 655 -13.92 4.77 -18.29
C CYS A 655 -14.58 3.61 -17.54
N PHE A 656 -14.32 3.46 -16.24
CA PHE A 656 -14.70 2.29 -15.43
C PHE A 656 -15.82 2.58 -14.42
N ASN A 657 -16.41 3.78 -14.44
CA ASN A 657 -17.35 4.26 -13.43
C ASN A 657 -16.82 4.11 -11.98
N THR A 658 -15.48 4.15 -11.82
CA THR A 658 -14.81 3.95 -10.53
C THR A 658 -13.56 4.82 -10.41
N ALA A 659 -13.42 5.52 -9.28
CA ALA A 659 -12.26 6.35 -8.99
C ALA A 659 -11.11 5.50 -8.41
N LEU A 660 -10.11 5.16 -9.23
CA LEU A 660 -8.92 4.42 -8.77
C LEU A 660 -7.87 5.37 -8.19
N ASN A 661 -7.20 4.93 -7.13
CA ASN A 661 -5.99 5.59 -6.63
C ASN A 661 -4.74 4.78 -6.99
N VAL A 662 -3.57 5.39 -6.82
CA VAL A 662 -2.26 4.81 -7.16
C VAL A 662 -2.01 3.45 -6.48
N THR A 663 -2.44 3.27 -5.23
CA THR A 663 -2.26 2.01 -4.50
C THR A 663 -3.16 0.91 -5.07
N THR A 664 -4.42 1.23 -5.35
CA THR A 664 -5.38 0.29 -5.94
C THR A 664 -4.92 -0.13 -7.34
N TYR A 665 -4.52 0.81 -8.19
CA TYR A 665 -4.00 0.49 -9.52
C TYR A 665 -2.76 -0.40 -9.43
N ARG A 666 -1.85 -0.13 -8.49
CA ARG A 666 -0.69 -1.00 -8.27
C ARG A 666 -1.08 -2.45 -7.92
N HIS A 667 -2.10 -2.66 -7.08
CA HIS A 667 -2.57 -4.00 -6.77
C HIS A 667 -3.15 -4.70 -8.00
N LEU A 668 -3.93 -3.98 -8.80
CA LEU A 668 -4.48 -4.49 -10.07
C LEU A 668 -3.38 -4.84 -11.07
N SER A 669 -2.40 -3.95 -11.28
CA SER A 669 -1.26 -4.17 -12.16
C SER A 669 -0.44 -5.41 -11.76
N ILE A 670 -0.22 -5.63 -10.45
CA ILE A 670 0.45 -6.83 -9.95
C ILE A 670 -0.38 -8.09 -10.25
N ALA A 671 -1.70 -8.02 -10.07
CA ALA A 671 -2.58 -9.14 -10.38
C ALA A 671 -2.57 -9.45 -11.88
N MET A 672 -2.79 -8.45 -12.75
CA MET A 672 -2.74 -8.60 -14.21
C MET A 672 -1.40 -9.19 -14.66
N SER A 673 -0.29 -8.69 -14.10
CA SER A 673 1.04 -9.20 -14.40
C SER A 673 1.16 -10.69 -14.05
N ARG A 674 0.70 -11.10 -12.87
CA ARG A 674 0.79 -12.51 -12.45
C ARG A 674 -0.08 -13.44 -13.29
N THR A 675 -1.27 -13.00 -13.70
CA THR A 675 -2.19 -13.81 -14.48
C THR A 675 -1.72 -13.95 -15.93
N HIS A 676 -1.41 -12.83 -16.60
CA HIS A 676 -1.11 -12.85 -18.03
C HIS A 676 0.37 -13.03 -18.37
N TYR A 677 1.32 -12.77 -17.45
CA TYR A 677 2.76 -12.96 -17.73
C TYR A 677 3.36 -14.23 -17.12
N ASN A 678 2.93 -14.71 -15.94
CA ASN A 678 3.48 -15.98 -15.41
C ASN A 678 3.01 -17.21 -16.20
N ALA A 679 1.94 -17.11 -17.00
CA ALA A 679 1.53 -18.17 -17.92
C ALA A 679 2.61 -18.44 -18.99
N VAL A 680 3.36 -17.40 -19.40
CA VAL A 680 4.46 -17.50 -20.37
C VAL A 680 5.73 -18.07 -19.73
N ASP A 681 6.02 -17.68 -18.48
CA ASP A 681 7.25 -18.05 -17.77
C ASP A 681 7.26 -19.52 -17.26
N SER A 682 6.09 -20.18 -17.18
CA SER A 682 6.01 -21.59 -16.74
C SER A 682 6.69 -22.59 -17.69
N ARG A 683 6.82 -22.25 -18.98
CA ARG A 683 7.51 -23.07 -19.98
C ARG A 683 9.03 -22.82 -19.99
N GLU A 684 9.49 -21.59 -19.76
CA GLU A 684 10.93 -21.23 -19.74
C GLU A 684 11.61 -21.46 -18.38
N THR A 685 10.91 -21.23 -17.26
CA THR A 685 11.49 -21.41 -15.91
C THR A 685 11.90 -22.83 -15.60
N THR A 686 11.26 -23.83 -16.20
CA THR A 686 11.62 -25.25 -16.03
C THR A 686 12.93 -25.59 -16.75
N ALA A 687 13.16 -25.01 -17.94
CA ALA A 687 14.42 -25.16 -18.67
C ALA A 687 15.57 -24.40 -18.00
N LEU A 688 15.34 -23.16 -17.55
CA LEU A 688 16.35 -22.34 -16.85
C LEU A 688 16.67 -22.85 -15.44
N ARG A 689 15.70 -23.43 -14.71
CA ARG A 689 15.97 -24.13 -13.43
C ARG A 689 16.73 -25.43 -13.64
N LYS A 690 16.42 -26.22 -14.68
CA LYS A 690 17.21 -27.40 -15.03
C LYS A 690 18.64 -27.01 -15.45
N ALA A 691 18.80 -25.96 -16.27
CA ALA A 691 20.12 -25.45 -16.66
C ALA A 691 20.93 -24.96 -15.45
N ARG A 692 20.33 -24.17 -14.53
CA ARG A 692 21.01 -23.76 -13.29
C ARG A 692 21.33 -24.93 -12.35
N ALA A 693 20.46 -25.94 -12.26
CA ALA A 693 20.71 -27.13 -11.45
C ALA A 693 21.88 -27.96 -12.02
N ILE A 694 21.95 -28.11 -13.35
CA ILE A 694 23.04 -28.80 -14.06
C ILE A 694 24.36 -28.03 -13.92
N THR A 695 24.33 -26.70 -14.03
CA THR A 695 25.52 -25.84 -13.85
C THR A 695 26.01 -25.88 -12.40
N ASN A 696 25.12 -25.85 -11.41
CA ASN A 696 25.50 -25.95 -10.00
C ASN A 696 26.02 -27.36 -9.63
N GLN A 697 25.47 -28.42 -10.22
CA GLN A 697 26.03 -29.78 -10.07
C GLN A 697 27.42 -29.91 -10.72
N ARG A 698 27.65 -29.29 -11.89
CA ARG A 698 28.97 -29.26 -12.53
C ARG A 698 30.00 -28.46 -11.72
N ILE A 699 29.60 -27.34 -11.12
CA ILE A 699 30.46 -26.54 -10.24
C ILE A 699 30.77 -27.29 -8.93
N ALA A 700 29.81 -28.01 -8.36
CA ALA A 700 30.02 -28.84 -7.17
C ALA A 700 30.97 -30.03 -7.45
N ARG A 701 30.82 -30.70 -8.61
CA ARG A 701 31.75 -31.76 -9.03
C ARG A 701 33.15 -31.23 -9.38
N GLY A 702 33.24 -30.03 -9.97
CA GLY A 702 34.51 -29.34 -10.22
C GLY A 702 35.26 -28.97 -8.94
N ARG A 703 34.54 -28.54 -7.88
CA ARG A 703 35.14 -28.25 -6.57
C ARG A 703 35.60 -29.50 -5.81
N GLN A 704 34.96 -30.65 -5.99
CA GLN A 704 35.45 -31.91 -5.44
C GLN A 704 36.68 -32.45 -6.19
N GLY A 705 36.81 -32.20 -7.51
CA GLY A 705 37.99 -32.57 -8.28
C GLY A 705 39.23 -31.69 -8.02
N LEU A 706 39.02 -30.43 -7.62
CA LEU A 706 40.10 -29.47 -7.30
C LEU A 706 40.71 -29.66 -5.91
N SER A 707 40.03 -30.38 -4.99
CA SER A 707 40.58 -30.70 -3.66
C SER A 707 41.53 -31.91 -3.66
N MET A 708 41.68 -32.65 -4.77
CA MET A 708 42.53 -33.85 -4.86
C MET A 708 43.76 -33.70 -5.76
N ARG A 709 44.10 -32.48 -6.19
CA ARG A 709 45.31 -32.22 -7.01
C ARG A 709 46.05 -30.95 -6.57
N GLU A 710 46.35 -30.82 -5.29
CA GLU A 710 47.44 -29.95 -4.80
C GLU A 710 48.58 -30.82 -4.30
N GLY A 711 49.45 -31.22 -5.22
CA GLY A 711 50.59 -32.06 -4.90
C GLY A 711 51.34 -32.53 -6.13
N LEU A 712 51.82 -31.62 -6.98
CA LEU A 712 53.04 -31.78 -7.80
C LEU A 712 53.33 -30.50 -8.59
N LYS A 713 54.55 -29.98 -8.43
CA LYS A 713 55.11 -28.78 -9.06
C LYS A 713 55.57 -29.04 -10.50
N ARG A 714 55.58 -27.95 -11.29
CA ARG A 714 56.45 -27.57 -12.45
C ARG A 714 55.82 -27.49 -13.87
N PRO A 715 56.38 -26.64 -14.76
CA PRO A 715 55.60 -25.76 -15.66
C PRO A 715 55.78 -25.99 -17.18
N LEU A 716 54.95 -25.26 -17.95
CA LEU A 716 55.12 -24.78 -19.34
C LEU A 716 54.86 -25.73 -20.54
N ALA A 717 54.18 -25.13 -21.54
CA ALA A 717 54.10 -25.40 -22.99
C ALA A 717 53.16 -26.50 -23.53
N MET A 718 52.12 -26.10 -24.29
CA MET A 718 51.91 -26.40 -25.74
C MET A 718 50.44 -26.30 -26.21
N PHE A 719 50.27 -25.53 -27.30
CA PHE A 719 49.44 -25.73 -28.51
C PHE A 719 47.91 -26.02 -28.49
N ARG A 720 47.20 -25.09 -29.16
CA ARG A 720 46.16 -25.20 -30.22
C ARG A 720 45.25 -26.45 -30.27
N ALA A 721 43.93 -26.21 -30.38
CA ALA A 721 43.12 -26.37 -31.62
C ALA A 721 41.61 -26.58 -31.33
N GLY A 722 40.76 -26.05 -32.21
CA GLY A 722 39.31 -26.34 -32.33
C GLY A 722 38.42 -25.33 -31.59
N GLY A 723 37.71 -24.37 -32.22
CA GLY A 723 37.16 -24.36 -33.57
C GLY A 723 35.81 -25.08 -33.59
N LEU A 724 34.71 -24.37 -33.31
CA LEU A 724 33.36 -24.73 -33.76
C LEU A 724 32.42 -23.52 -33.68
N ASN A 725 32.04 -23.08 -34.87
CA ASN A 725 30.97 -22.14 -35.20
C ASN A 725 29.62 -22.61 -34.66
N ILE A 726 28.78 -21.67 -34.22
CA ILE A 726 27.32 -21.76 -34.39
C ILE A 726 26.85 -20.38 -34.86
N GLU A 727 26.28 -20.35 -36.06
CA GLU A 727 25.64 -19.21 -36.72
C GLU A 727 24.29 -18.86 -36.07
N LEU A 728 24.03 -17.54 -36.05
CA LEU A 728 22.78 -16.77 -36.07
C LEU A 728 21.50 -17.34 -35.44
#